data_AF-A0AAP3M3P6-F1
#
_entry.id   AF-A0AAP3M3P6-F1
#
_cell.length_a   1.000
_cell.length_b   1.000
_cell.length_c   1.000
_cell.angle_alpha   90.00
_cell.angle_beta   90.00
_cell.angle_gamma   90.00
#
_symmetry.space_group_name_H-M   'P 1'
#
loop_
_entity.id
_entity.type
_entity.pdbx_description
1 polymer ?
#
loop_
_entity_poly.entity_id
_entity_poly.type
_entity_poly.pdbx_seq_one_letter_code
_entity_poly.pdbx_strand_id
1 'polypeptide(L)'
;MSLQNLTLVTNKKLTNLQDAVIRQSEKGLTITAVFLNEDSSPYDLTNKKVIFNEHKESDKYVVDTNVQITDARNGAISYTLHSQCYAATGEAWFEIADASGTVVDSTQNFNLKVKDAANASIYNTNYITQLDALRDQMQTLVDNADGQLKQQLKTTQDQMNQKLTELGNAYQLAEQGRANAYKQAEANRDNGWSQDKQRIDTEWNQDKDRINGEWNTQKKSIQSTANNQQSSIQSTADSNFKAIGNEWSQIRNTAKSELATIQTNINSLQAVIDNLNKNKIPNLNQLVSAIQDKVTQLQNNLHDINWASFVKSVNGVTPDANGNVQVDTYTKAVIDNKVANAAKVKTVQGQQPDASGNVTLPKQTVIKTYDYNNNTEPSDKKTYSYGDAWLADSAIIKGLISWLPTKYATKNIVNLSTPMFYSTKNIDDFTAMGSPNKAQTLTVYRSDFSGNDDGKPGLANYSQGLIFGAWNGRGVLSISNNTKERKARISGGTYDDSNYPIWSEDIAWKSDLTNYYNKSQIDNKTNNLKEESDSNKAEVLSLRMRCDNLETRCKTLESRCSSLETQLAVLQGQMANLLSKISVGSKEVVIKANLLVKEGNIQNYWGGTDQYVSYSPFGKRRGQFGIYDDGSFHTGR
;
A
#
# COMPACT_ATOMS: atom_id res chain seq x y z
N MET A 1 -3.55 -26.86 -114.16
CA MET A 1 -4.30 -26.89 -115.44
C MET A 1 -4.80 -25.49 -115.68
N SER A 2 -4.44 -24.88 -116.81
CA SER A 2 -4.89 -23.54 -117.16
C SER A 2 -6.10 -23.64 -118.09
N LEU A 3 -7.04 -22.71 -117.95
CA LEU A 3 -8.04 -22.48 -118.97
C LEU A 3 -7.38 -21.85 -120.20
N GLN A 4 -8.12 -21.77 -121.30
CA GLN A 4 -7.67 -21.09 -122.50
C GLN A 4 -7.26 -19.65 -122.15
N ASN A 5 -6.12 -19.19 -122.69
CA ASN A 5 -5.66 -17.83 -122.50
C ASN A 5 -6.70 -16.85 -123.05
N LEU A 6 -7.12 -15.91 -122.22
CA LEU A 6 -8.09 -14.88 -122.62
C LEU A 6 -7.36 -13.60 -123.02
N THR A 7 -7.83 -12.98 -124.09
CA THR A 7 -7.46 -11.60 -124.43
C THR A 7 -8.70 -10.76 -124.19
N LEU A 8 -8.65 -9.88 -123.19
CA LEU A 8 -9.79 -9.07 -122.76
C LEU A 8 -9.51 -7.60 -123.05
N VAL A 9 -10.40 -6.93 -123.76
CA VAL A 9 -10.28 -5.47 -123.97
C VAL A 9 -11.08 -4.72 -122.90
N THR A 10 -10.69 -3.49 -122.57
CA THR A 10 -11.48 -2.61 -121.70
C THR A 10 -12.66 -1.94 -122.41
N ASN A 11 -12.75 -2.07 -123.74
CA ASN A 11 -13.91 -1.63 -124.52
C ASN A 11 -15.08 -2.62 -124.42
N LYS A 12 -16.17 -2.20 -123.77
CA LYS A 12 -17.36 -3.01 -123.48
C LYS A 12 -18.27 -3.27 -124.70
N LYS A 13 -17.92 -2.75 -125.89
CA LYS A 13 -18.74 -2.85 -127.12
C LYS A 13 -18.51 -4.13 -127.94
N LEU A 14 -17.48 -4.92 -127.63
CA LEU A 14 -17.16 -6.16 -128.34
C LEU A 14 -17.70 -7.37 -127.56
N THR A 15 -18.68 -8.09 -128.11
CA THR A 15 -19.47 -9.10 -127.38
C THR A 15 -19.16 -10.57 -127.70
N ASN A 16 -18.16 -10.87 -128.54
CA ASN A 16 -17.87 -12.28 -128.92
C ASN A 16 -16.52 -12.75 -128.36
N LEU A 17 -16.51 -13.20 -127.11
CA LEU A 17 -15.48 -14.07 -126.56
C LEU A 17 -16.00 -15.52 -126.44
N GLN A 18 -15.10 -16.50 -126.61
CA GLN A 18 -15.44 -17.90 -126.40
C GLN A 18 -15.78 -18.15 -124.91
N ASP A 19 -16.82 -18.93 -124.65
CA ASP A 19 -17.18 -19.33 -123.29
C ASP A 19 -16.04 -20.16 -122.67
N ALA A 20 -15.62 -19.81 -121.46
CA ALA A 20 -14.74 -20.65 -120.67
C ALA A 20 -15.58 -21.75 -120.00
N VAL A 21 -15.46 -22.98 -120.52
CA VAL A 21 -16.24 -24.13 -120.05
C VAL A 21 -15.50 -24.86 -118.93
N ILE A 22 -16.14 -25.02 -117.78
CA ILE A 22 -15.64 -25.74 -116.59
C ILE A 22 -16.68 -26.75 -116.10
N ARG A 23 -16.29 -27.72 -115.27
CA ARG A 23 -17.20 -28.71 -114.64
C ARG A 23 -17.25 -28.56 -113.12
N GLN A 24 -18.39 -28.86 -112.50
CA GLN A 24 -18.57 -28.79 -111.04
C GLN A 24 -17.55 -29.64 -110.24
N SER A 25 -17.06 -30.74 -110.81
CA SER A 25 -16.05 -31.60 -110.18
C SER A 25 -14.62 -31.08 -110.24
N GLU A 26 -14.33 -30.07 -111.06
CA GLU A 26 -12.98 -29.50 -111.22
C GLU A 26 -12.68 -28.47 -110.12
N LYS A 27 -11.41 -28.27 -109.77
CA LYS A 27 -10.97 -27.28 -108.78
C LYS A 27 -9.59 -26.74 -109.16
N GLY A 28 -9.30 -25.50 -108.75
CA GLY A 28 -7.97 -24.91 -108.88
C GLY A 28 -7.51 -24.65 -110.31
N LEU A 29 -8.44 -24.50 -111.26
CA LEU A 29 -8.13 -24.05 -112.61
C LEU A 29 -7.78 -22.57 -112.59
N THR A 30 -6.83 -22.19 -113.44
CA THR A 30 -6.33 -20.82 -113.50
C THR A 30 -6.73 -20.19 -114.82
N ILE A 31 -7.30 -18.97 -114.74
CA ILE A 31 -7.46 -18.06 -115.86
C ILE A 31 -6.16 -17.28 -116.01
N THR A 32 -5.56 -17.37 -117.19
CA THR A 32 -4.48 -16.50 -117.65
C THR A 32 -5.06 -15.55 -118.67
N ALA A 33 -4.90 -14.24 -118.45
CA ALA A 33 -5.46 -13.23 -119.34
C ALA A 33 -4.47 -12.10 -119.61
N VAL A 34 -4.62 -11.48 -120.79
CA VAL A 34 -3.93 -10.24 -121.17
C VAL A 34 -4.98 -9.18 -121.42
N PHE A 35 -4.84 -8.04 -120.74
CA PHE A 35 -5.75 -6.91 -120.85
C PHE A 35 -5.23 -5.92 -121.89
N LEU A 36 -6.11 -5.45 -122.77
CA LEU A 36 -5.79 -4.48 -123.81
C LEU A 36 -6.67 -3.23 -123.72
N ASN A 37 -6.13 -2.09 -124.15
CA ASN A 37 -6.87 -0.87 -124.39
C ASN A 37 -7.78 -0.99 -125.63
N GLU A 38 -8.65 0.00 -125.86
CA GLU A 38 -9.53 0.06 -127.05
C GLU A 38 -8.73 0.06 -128.37
N ASP A 39 -7.52 0.59 -128.39
CA ASP A 39 -6.62 0.63 -129.55
C ASP A 39 -5.80 -0.67 -129.75
N SER A 40 -6.11 -1.72 -128.99
CA SER A 40 -5.41 -3.02 -128.99
C SER A 40 -3.97 -2.99 -128.45
N SER A 41 -3.52 -1.88 -127.86
CA SER A 41 -2.26 -1.84 -127.09
C SER A 41 -2.42 -2.52 -125.73
N PRO A 42 -1.34 -3.07 -125.11
CA PRO A 42 -1.41 -3.64 -123.77
C PRO A 42 -1.85 -2.62 -122.72
N TYR A 43 -2.74 -3.03 -121.82
CA TYR A 43 -3.21 -2.20 -120.71
C TYR A 43 -2.18 -2.22 -119.55
N ASP A 44 -1.63 -1.07 -119.18
CA ASP A 44 -0.64 -0.99 -118.09
C ASP A 44 -1.31 -1.11 -116.71
N LEU A 45 -1.00 -2.18 -115.99
CA LEU A 45 -1.48 -2.50 -114.65
C LEU A 45 -0.53 -2.01 -113.54
N THR A 46 0.49 -1.21 -113.86
CA THR A 46 1.42 -0.66 -112.85
C THR A 46 0.65 0.15 -111.80
N ASN A 47 0.90 -0.17 -110.51
CA ASN A 47 0.19 0.41 -109.35
C ASN A 47 -1.35 0.22 -109.38
N LYS A 48 -1.83 -0.80 -110.10
CA LYS A 48 -3.23 -1.21 -110.11
C LYS A 48 -3.44 -2.48 -109.28
N LYS A 49 -4.69 -2.69 -108.88
CA LYS A 49 -5.20 -3.94 -108.35
C LYS A 49 -6.24 -4.48 -109.32
N VAL A 50 -6.33 -5.80 -109.41
CA VAL A 50 -7.33 -6.45 -110.26
C VAL A 50 -8.23 -7.29 -109.36
N ILE A 51 -9.53 -7.18 -109.59
CA ILE A 51 -10.57 -7.89 -108.84
C ILE A 51 -11.31 -8.76 -109.83
N PHE A 52 -11.39 -10.05 -109.55
CA PHE A 52 -12.23 -10.95 -110.29
C PHE A 52 -13.67 -10.82 -109.79
N ASN A 53 -14.59 -10.65 -110.71
CA ASN A 53 -16.00 -10.59 -110.44
C ASN A 53 -16.73 -11.62 -111.28
N GLU A 54 -17.71 -12.27 -110.68
CA GLU A 54 -18.65 -13.16 -111.35
C GLU A 54 -20.05 -12.91 -110.80
N HIS A 55 -21.00 -12.64 -111.68
CA HIS A 55 -22.43 -12.65 -111.38
C HIS A 55 -23.04 -13.92 -111.96
N LYS A 56 -23.49 -14.80 -111.08
CA LYS A 56 -24.12 -16.06 -111.45
C LYS A 56 -25.57 -15.84 -111.86
N GLU A 57 -26.05 -16.68 -112.78
CA GLU A 57 -27.45 -16.67 -113.23
C GLU A 57 -28.45 -16.87 -112.07
N SER A 58 -28.00 -17.47 -110.97
CA SER A 58 -28.75 -17.68 -109.73
C SER A 58 -28.79 -16.46 -108.80
N ASP A 59 -28.37 -15.29 -109.26
CA ASP A 59 -28.22 -14.08 -108.45
C ASP A 59 -27.29 -14.24 -107.23
N LYS A 60 -26.15 -14.89 -107.48
CA LYS A 60 -25.05 -15.04 -106.52
C LYS A 60 -23.78 -14.46 -107.10
N TYR A 61 -22.87 -14.04 -106.22
CA TYR A 61 -21.68 -13.31 -106.60
C TYR A 61 -20.40 -13.96 -106.12
N VAL A 62 -19.38 -13.93 -106.95
CA VAL A 62 -18.00 -14.18 -106.54
C VAL A 62 -17.23 -12.89 -106.78
N VAL A 63 -16.78 -12.25 -105.71
CA VAL A 63 -15.93 -11.06 -105.74
C VAL A 63 -14.63 -11.42 -105.04
N ASP A 64 -13.55 -11.54 -105.81
CA ASP A 64 -12.28 -12.04 -105.33
C ASP A 64 -11.12 -11.12 -105.71
N THR A 65 -10.41 -10.66 -104.69
CA THR A 65 -9.24 -9.79 -104.86
C THR A 65 -7.94 -10.57 -105.09
N ASN A 66 -7.97 -11.91 -105.09
CA ASN A 66 -6.78 -12.76 -105.19
C ASN A 66 -6.28 -12.95 -106.64
N VAL A 67 -6.40 -11.92 -107.49
CA VAL A 67 -5.84 -11.92 -108.85
C VAL A 67 -4.36 -11.53 -108.79
N GLN A 68 -3.50 -12.33 -109.43
CA GLN A 68 -2.07 -12.08 -109.51
C GLN A 68 -1.75 -11.36 -110.82
N ILE A 69 -1.13 -10.19 -110.74
CA ILE A 69 -0.57 -9.52 -111.92
C ILE A 69 0.77 -10.18 -112.23
N THR A 70 0.89 -10.83 -113.38
CA THR A 70 2.08 -11.59 -113.78
C THR A 70 3.03 -10.76 -114.65
N ASP A 71 2.51 -9.80 -115.40
CA ASP A 71 3.29 -8.77 -116.09
C ASP A 71 2.48 -7.48 -116.18
N ALA A 72 2.83 -6.51 -115.31
CA ALA A 72 2.07 -5.29 -115.17
C ALA A 72 2.08 -4.42 -116.44
N ARG A 73 3.22 -4.31 -117.13
CA ARG A 73 3.34 -3.44 -118.31
C ARG A 73 2.64 -4.00 -119.53
N ASN A 74 2.50 -5.32 -119.58
CA ASN A 74 1.82 -6.02 -120.68
C ASN A 74 0.38 -6.42 -120.33
N GLY A 75 -0.17 -5.96 -119.21
CA GLY A 75 -1.55 -6.24 -118.81
C GLY A 75 -1.82 -7.71 -118.51
N ALA A 76 -0.80 -8.51 -118.19
CA ALA A 76 -0.95 -9.94 -117.98
C ALA A 76 -1.29 -10.26 -116.52
N ILE A 77 -2.29 -11.13 -116.33
CA ILE A 77 -2.74 -11.63 -115.03
C ILE A 77 -2.85 -13.15 -115.00
N SER A 78 -2.90 -13.67 -113.78
CA SER A 78 -3.21 -15.06 -113.45
C SER A 78 -4.17 -15.07 -112.26
N TYR A 79 -5.31 -15.74 -112.43
CA TYR A 79 -6.31 -15.89 -111.38
C TYR A 79 -6.70 -17.35 -111.22
N THR A 80 -6.48 -17.91 -110.04
CA THR A 80 -6.98 -19.26 -109.72
C THR A 80 -8.43 -19.17 -109.28
N LEU A 81 -9.32 -19.84 -110.00
CA LEU A 81 -10.76 -19.80 -109.72
C LEU A 81 -11.07 -20.21 -108.28
N HIS A 82 -11.82 -19.37 -107.58
CA HIS A 82 -12.35 -19.72 -106.27
C HIS A 82 -13.34 -20.90 -106.37
N SER A 83 -13.49 -21.66 -105.28
CA SER A 83 -14.37 -22.84 -105.23
C SER A 83 -15.82 -22.54 -105.65
N GLN A 84 -16.30 -21.34 -105.35
CA GLN A 84 -17.66 -20.88 -105.71
C GLN A 84 -17.82 -20.60 -107.21
N CYS A 85 -16.75 -20.36 -107.97
CA CYS A 85 -16.85 -20.20 -109.43
C CYS A 85 -17.39 -21.47 -110.10
N TYR A 86 -17.13 -22.64 -109.54
CA TYR A 86 -17.61 -23.93 -110.04
C TYR A 86 -19.05 -24.25 -109.67
N ALA A 87 -19.74 -23.43 -108.88
CA ALA A 87 -21.05 -23.79 -108.31
C ALA A 87 -22.19 -23.70 -109.33
N ALA A 88 -22.21 -22.65 -110.15
CA ALA A 88 -23.19 -22.43 -111.20
C ALA A 88 -22.64 -21.50 -112.28
N THR A 89 -23.22 -21.56 -113.49
CA THR A 89 -22.87 -20.68 -114.62
C THR A 89 -23.08 -19.21 -114.27
N GLY A 90 -22.17 -18.37 -114.77
CA GLY A 90 -22.21 -16.93 -114.54
C GLY A 90 -21.46 -16.14 -115.60
N GLU A 91 -21.74 -14.84 -115.59
CA GLU A 91 -21.01 -13.83 -116.34
C GLU A 91 -19.89 -13.28 -115.46
N ALA A 92 -18.67 -13.25 -115.99
CA ALA A 92 -17.47 -12.83 -115.27
C ALA A 92 -16.77 -11.66 -115.95
N TRP A 93 -16.10 -10.85 -115.15
CA TRP A 93 -15.28 -9.73 -115.60
C TRP A 93 -14.16 -9.45 -114.59
N PHE A 94 -13.19 -8.65 -115.00
CA PHE A 94 -12.19 -8.11 -114.10
C PHE A 94 -12.38 -6.61 -113.93
N GLU A 95 -12.41 -6.16 -112.68
CA GLU A 95 -12.32 -4.74 -112.35
C GLU A 95 -10.88 -4.36 -112.09
N ILE A 96 -10.48 -3.20 -112.59
CA ILE A 96 -9.16 -2.64 -112.41
C ILE A 96 -9.32 -1.45 -111.47
N ALA A 97 -8.74 -1.57 -110.29
CA ALA A 97 -8.73 -0.51 -109.29
C ALA A 97 -7.35 0.15 -109.23
N ASP A 98 -7.31 1.43 -108.87
CA ASP A 98 -6.05 2.09 -108.52
C ASP A 98 -5.50 1.60 -107.17
N ALA A 99 -4.35 2.14 -106.75
CA ALA A 99 -3.72 1.80 -105.48
C ALA A 99 -4.63 2.05 -104.26
N SER A 100 -5.55 3.02 -104.34
CA SER A 100 -6.52 3.36 -103.28
C SER A 100 -7.67 2.37 -103.18
N GLY A 101 -7.86 1.52 -104.21
CA GLY A 101 -8.98 0.58 -104.30
C GLY A 101 -10.20 1.15 -105.03
N THR A 102 -10.09 2.35 -105.61
CA THR A 102 -11.16 2.91 -106.45
C THR A 102 -11.10 2.24 -107.82
N VAL A 103 -12.23 1.67 -108.27
CA VAL A 103 -12.34 1.09 -109.62
C VAL A 103 -12.16 2.21 -110.65
N VAL A 104 -11.15 2.07 -111.50
CA VAL A 104 -10.81 3.03 -112.56
C VAL A 104 -11.17 2.52 -113.95
N ASP A 105 -11.28 1.20 -114.12
CA ASP A 105 -11.66 0.58 -115.38
C ASP A 105 -12.14 -0.88 -115.15
N SER A 106 -12.62 -1.54 -116.19
CA SER A 106 -13.02 -2.94 -116.16
C SER A 106 -12.89 -3.58 -117.53
N THR A 107 -12.61 -4.87 -117.59
CA THR A 107 -12.62 -5.62 -118.84
C THR A 107 -14.04 -5.75 -119.40
N GLN A 108 -14.14 -6.13 -120.67
CA GLN A 108 -15.35 -6.76 -121.19
C GLN A 108 -15.73 -8.01 -120.39
N ASN A 109 -17.00 -8.40 -120.50
CA ASN A 109 -17.54 -9.59 -119.86
C ASN A 109 -17.17 -10.86 -120.66
N PHE A 110 -17.08 -11.99 -119.97
CA PHE A 110 -16.95 -13.32 -120.54
C PHE A 110 -17.76 -14.32 -119.72
N ASN A 111 -18.20 -15.42 -120.32
CA ASN A 111 -19.00 -16.42 -119.61
C ASN A 111 -18.13 -17.53 -119.03
N LEU A 112 -18.40 -17.88 -117.77
CA LEU A 112 -17.95 -19.13 -117.16
C LEU A 112 -19.10 -20.13 -117.20
N LYS A 113 -19.07 -21.03 -118.19
CA LYS A 113 -20.10 -22.07 -118.34
C LYS A 113 -19.76 -23.28 -117.50
N VAL A 114 -20.54 -23.50 -116.46
CA VAL A 114 -20.40 -24.64 -115.56
C VAL A 114 -21.26 -25.79 -116.07
N LYS A 115 -20.63 -26.93 -116.37
CA LYS A 115 -21.30 -28.19 -116.70
C LYS A 115 -21.46 -29.06 -115.47
N ASP A 116 -22.61 -29.74 -115.41
CA ASP A 116 -22.88 -30.75 -114.41
C ASP A 116 -21.83 -31.88 -114.46
N ALA A 117 -21.52 -32.41 -113.29
CA ALA A 117 -20.71 -33.60 -113.13
C ALA A 117 -21.43 -34.61 -112.24
N ALA A 118 -21.38 -35.89 -112.60
CA ALA A 118 -21.95 -36.94 -111.76
C ALA A 118 -21.30 -36.89 -110.36
N ASN A 119 -22.14 -36.74 -109.32
CA ASN A 119 -21.75 -36.72 -107.90
C ASN A 119 -21.00 -35.48 -107.37
N ALA A 120 -21.05 -34.33 -108.05
CA ALA A 120 -20.55 -33.07 -107.50
C ALA A 120 -21.69 -32.06 -107.38
N SER A 121 -22.16 -31.78 -106.16
CA SER A 121 -23.06 -30.65 -105.88
C SER A 121 -22.32 -29.67 -104.98
N ILE A 122 -22.05 -28.47 -105.49
CA ILE A 122 -21.49 -27.37 -104.70
C ILE A 122 -22.65 -26.49 -104.30
N TYR A 123 -22.79 -26.24 -103.00
CA TYR A 123 -23.78 -25.27 -102.52
C TYR A 123 -23.38 -23.87 -103.00
N ASN A 124 -24.24 -23.30 -103.84
CA ASN A 124 -23.99 -22.02 -104.50
C ASN A 124 -24.32 -20.87 -103.55
N THR A 125 -23.27 -20.16 -103.10
CA THR A 125 -23.37 -19.04 -102.16
C THR A 125 -22.54 -17.86 -102.64
N ASN A 126 -22.77 -16.69 -102.06
CA ASN A 126 -21.91 -15.53 -102.28
C ASN A 126 -20.52 -15.79 -101.69
N TYR A 127 -19.49 -15.33 -102.39
CA TYR A 127 -18.13 -15.23 -101.90
C TYR A 127 -17.62 -13.80 -102.11
N ILE A 128 -17.23 -13.14 -101.02
CA ILE A 128 -16.68 -11.77 -101.05
C ILE A 128 -15.50 -11.73 -100.08
N THR A 129 -14.27 -11.72 -100.60
CA THR A 129 -13.03 -11.85 -99.81
C THR A 129 -12.90 -10.82 -98.68
N GLN A 130 -13.40 -9.59 -98.89
CA GLN A 130 -13.33 -8.51 -97.90
C GLN A 130 -14.24 -8.75 -96.68
N LEU A 131 -15.38 -9.41 -96.86
CA LEU A 131 -16.29 -9.73 -95.75
C LEU A 131 -15.71 -10.85 -94.87
N ASP A 132 -15.02 -11.82 -95.48
CA ASP A 132 -14.28 -12.84 -94.73
C ASP A 132 -13.15 -12.21 -93.91
N ALA A 133 -12.38 -11.27 -94.49
CA ALA A 133 -11.34 -10.56 -93.77
C ALA A 133 -11.90 -9.72 -92.60
N LEU A 134 -13.05 -9.07 -92.77
CA LEU A 134 -13.72 -8.34 -91.69
C LEU A 134 -14.16 -9.27 -90.56
N ARG A 135 -14.74 -10.43 -90.88
CA ARG A 135 -15.12 -11.45 -89.89
C ARG A 135 -13.91 -11.88 -89.06
N ASP A 136 -12.78 -12.16 -89.69
CA ASP A 136 -11.58 -12.63 -89.00
C ASP A 136 -10.99 -11.53 -88.09
N GLN A 137 -11.04 -10.27 -88.53
CA GLN A 137 -10.67 -9.11 -87.71
C GLN A 137 -11.58 -8.97 -86.48
N MET A 138 -12.90 -9.08 -86.67
CA MET A 138 -13.87 -9.03 -85.57
C MET A 138 -13.65 -10.17 -84.58
N GLN A 139 -13.40 -11.39 -85.06
CA GLN A 139 -13.12 -12.55 -84.20
C GLN A 139 -11.85 -12.32 -83.37
N THR A 140 -10.79 -11.82 -84.00
CA THR A 140 -9.53 -11.49 -83.31
C THR A 140 -9.73 -10.44 -82.22
N LEU A 141 -10.56 -9.42 -82.47
CA LEU A 141 -10.88 -8.39 -81.48
C LEU A 141 -11.60 -9.00 -80.26
N VAL A 142 -12.58 -9.87 -80.50
CA VAL A 142 -13.34 -10.56 -79.46
C VAL A 142 -12.43 -11.48 -78.63
N ASP A 143 -11.59 -12.28 -79.28
CA ASP A 143 -10.68 -13.20 -78.60
C ASP A 143 -9.67 -12.44 -77.71
N ASN A 144 -9.15 -11.32 -78.20
CA ASN A 144 -8.27 -10.46 -77.43
C ASN A 144 -8.98 -9.85 -76.21
N ALA A 145 -10.22 -9.37 -76.37
CA ALA A 145 -11.00 -8.81 -75.28
C ALA A 145 -11.33 -9.85 -74.21
N ASP A 146 -11.72 -11.06 -74.60
CA ASP A 146 -11.99 -12.19 -73.69
C ASP A 146 -10.72 -12.60 -72.93
N GLY A 147 -9.59 -12.69 -73.61
CA GLY A 147 -8.29 -12.97 -72.99
C GLY A 147 -7.90 -11.93 -71.93
N GLN A 148 -8.06 -10.64 -72.25
CA GLN A 148 -7.79 -9.55 -71.31
C GLN A 148 -8.72 -9.60 -70.09
N LEU A 149 -10.02 -9.86 -70.31
CA LEU A 149 -11.00 -9.92 -69.24
C LEU A 149 -10.73 -11.09 -68.30
N LYS A 150 -10.38 -12.27 -68.84
CA LYS A 150 -9.98 -13.45 -68.05
C LYS A 150 -8.72 -13.18 -67.22
N GLN A 151 -7.73 -12.51 -67.79
CA GLN A 151 -6.50 -12.15 -67.08
C GLN A 151 -6.80 -11.19 -65.92
N GLN A 152 -7.61 -10.14 -66.15
CA GLN A 152 -8.00 -9.19 -65.10
C GLN A 152 -8.77 -9.87 -63.98
N LEU A 153 -9.70 -10.79 -64.32
CA LEU A 153 -10.45 -11.55 -63.33
C LEU A 153 -9.50 -12.41 -62.47
N LYS A 154 -8.53 -13.09 -63.10
CA LYS A 154 -7.55 -13.91 -62.38
C LYS A 154 -6.69 -13.08 -61.43
N THR A 155 -6.15 -11.95 -61.90
CA THR A 155 -5.35 -11.05 -61.06
C THR A 155 -6.15 -10.53 -59.87
N THR A 156 -7.41 -10.13 -60.09
CA THR A 156 -8.28 -9.65 -59.01
C THR A 156 -8.53 -10.75 -57.99
N GLN A 157 -8.78 -11.98 -58.44
CA GLN A 157 -9.01 -13.12 -57.54
C GLN A 157 -7.76 -13.46 -56.72
N ASP A 158 -6.57 -13.39 -57.31
CA ASP A 158 -5.32 -13.63 -56.60
C ASP A 158 -5.05 -12.56 -55.53
N GLN A 159 -5.27 -11.28 -55.86
CA GLN A 159 -5.15 -10.18 -54.90
C GLN A 159 -6.13 -10.34 -53.73
N MET A 160 -7.35 -10.77 -54.01
CA MET A 160 -8.37 -11.02 -53.00
C MET A 160 -7.96 -12.16 -52.07
N ASN A 161 -7.47 -13.27 -52.61
CA ASN A 161 -6.99 -14.42 -51.83
C ASN A 161 -5.79 -14.04 -50.95
N GLN A 162 -4.88 -13.23 -51.46
CA GLN A 162 -3.75 -12.70 -50.69
C GLN A 162 -4.23 -11.83 -49.53
N LYS A 163 -5.16 -10.89 -49.79
CA LYS A 163 -5.75 -10.04 -48.74
C LYS A 163 -6.49 -10.85 -47.67
N LEU A 164 -7.22 -11.89 -48.06
CA LEU A 164 -7.88 -12.80 -47.11
C LEU A 164 -6.86 -13.52 -46.21
N THR A 165 -5.74 -13.96 -46.79
CA THR A 165 -4.66 -14.62 -46.03
C THR A 165 -3.99 -13.66 -45.06
N GLU A 166 -3.67 -12.44 -45.50
CA GLU A 166 -3.11 -11.37 -44.66
C GLU A 166 -4.04 -11.05 -43.48
N LEU A 167 -5.35 -10.94 -43.73
CA LEU A 167 -6.35 -10.68 -42.71
C LEU A 167 -6.43 -11.82 -41.69
N GLY A 168 -6.40 -13.07 -42.15
CA GLY A 168 -6.39 -14.25 -41.27
C GLY A 168 -5.19 -14.29 -40.34
N ASN A 169 -3.99 -13.99 -40.87
CA ASN A 169 -2.76 -13.94 -40.09
C ASN A 169 -2.81 -12.80 -39.05
N ALA A 170 -3.26 -11.61 -39.45
CA ALA A 170 -3.38 -10.47 -38.55
C ALA A 170 -4.35 -10.75 -37.39
N TYR A 171 -5.48 -11.41 -37.68
CA TYR A 171 -6.45 -11.83 -36.68
C TYR A 171 -5.86 -12.83 -35.68
N GLN A 172 -5.16 -13.87 -36.16
CA GLN A 172 -4.49 -14.83 -35.27
C GLN A 172 -3.44 -14.17 -34.37
N LEU A 173 -2.66 -13.24 -34.91
CA LEU A 173 -1.64 -12.52 -34.15
C LEU A 173 -2.29 -11.66 -33.05
N ALA A 174 -3.38 -10.97 -33.38
CA ALA A 174 -4.14 -10.16 -32.44
C ALA A 174 -4.74 -11.01 -31.31
N GLU A 175 -5.28 -12.19 -31.63
CA GLU A 175 -5.87 -13.09 -30.65
C GLU A 175 -4.81 -13.70 -29.71
N GLN A 176 -3.64 -14.10 -30.25
CA GLN A 176 -2.51 -14.52 -29.43
C GLN A 176 -2.00 -13.38 -28.54
N GLY A 177 -1.90 -12.17 -29.07
CA GLY A 177 -1.51 -10.98 -28.31
C GLY A 177 -2.45 -10.71 -27.14
N ARG A 178 -3.77 -10.76 -27.38
CA ARG A 178 -4.80 -10.67 -26.32
C ARG A 178 -4.61 -11.76 -25.26
N ALA A 179 -4.51 -13.02 -25.67
CA ALA A 179 -4.37 -14.14 -24.75
C ALA A 179 -3.13 -14.01 -23.85
N ASN A 180 -2.01 -13.58 -24.42
CA ASN A 180 -0.76 -13.35 -23.68
C ASN A 180 -0.90 -12.18 -22.69
N ALA A 181 -1.51 -11.06 -23.11
CA ALA A 181 -1.75 -9.93 -22.23
C ALA A 181 -2.64 -10.30 -21.03
N TYR A 182 -3.69 -11.12 -21.26
CA TYR A 182 -4.54 -11.62 -20.17
C TYR A 182 -3.77 -12.50 -19.19
N LYS A 183 -2.98 -13.47 -19.68
CA LYS A 183 -2.15 -14.34 -18.84
C LYS A 183 -1.13 -13.54 -18.03
N GLN A 184 -0.50 -12.53 -18.64
CA GLN A 184 0.46 -11.69 -17.95
C GLN A 184 -0.19 -10.81 -16.87
N ALA A 185 -1.37 -10.24 -17.17
CA ALA A 185 -2.12 -9.48 -16.19
C ALA A 185 -2.59 -10.34 -15.00
N GLU A 186 -2.96 -11.59 -15.25
CA GLU A 186 -3.31 -12.58 -14.21
C GLU A 186 -2.09 -12.90 -13.33
N ALA A 187 -0.95 -13.26 -13.93
CA ALA A 187 0.28 -13.51 -13.20
C ALA A 187 0.73 -12.30 -12.35
N ASN A 188 0.59 -11.08 -12.88
CA ASN A 188 0.92 -9.86 -12.14
C ASN A 188 0.00 -9.64 -10.93
N ARG A 189 -1.30 -9.91 -11.07
CA ARG A 189 -2.24 -9.84 -9.92
C ARG A 189 -1.91 -10.88 -8.87
N ASP A 190 -1.63 -12.11 -9.27
CA ASP A 190 -1.29 -13.19 -8.33
C ASP A 190 0.02 -12.90 -7.59
N ASN A 191 1.03 -12.39 -8.29
CA ASN A 191 2.28 -11.96 -7.68
C ASN A 191 2.08 -10.80 -6.70
N GLY A 192 1.29 -9.79 -7.07
CA GLY A 192 0.97 -8.67 -6.19
C GLY A 192 0.23 -9.13 -4.92
N TRP A 193 -0.77 -9.99 -5.08
CA TRP A 193 -1.50 -10.58 -3.95
C TRP A 193 -0.57 -11.39 -3.02
N SER A 194 0.32 -12.19 -3.59
CA SER A 194 1.26 -13.00 -2.80
C SER A 194 2.25 -12.13 -2.00
N GLN A 195 2.75 -11.05 -2.61
CA GLN A 195 3.62 -10.08 -1.93
C GLN A 195 2.89 -9.32 -0.82
N ASP A 196 1.66 -8.87 -1.09
CA ASP A 196 0.82 -8.20 -0.09
C ASP A 196 0.53 -9.11 1.08
N LYS A 197 0.19 -10.38 0.82
CA LYS A 197 -0.03 -11.37 1.86
C LYS A 197 1.22 -11.57 2.73
N GLN A 198 2.40 -11.73 2.12
CA GLN A 198 3.66 -11.90 2.86
C GLN A 198 4.00 -10.69 3.72
N ARG A 199 3.80 -9.48 3.19
CA ARG A 199 4.02 -8.24 3.94
C ARG A 199 3.10 -8.17 5.15
N ILE A 200 1.79 -8.38 4.95
CA ILE A 200 0.80 -8.35 6.02
C ILE A 200 1.11 -9.41 7.09
N ASP A 201 1.46 -10.63 6.67
CA ASP A 201 1.83 -11.70 7.61
C ASP A 201 3.08 -11.35 8.42
N THR A 202 4.04 -10.66 7.80
CA THR A 202 5.27 -10.22 8.47
C THR A 202 4.97 -9.10 9.47
N GLU A 203 4.24 -8.08 9.06
CA GLU A 203 3.81 -6.96 9.91
C GLU A 203 2.99 -7.46 11.11
N TRP A 204 2.02 -8.33 10.86
CA TRP A 204 1.20 -8.94 11.91
C TRP A 204 2.04 -9.67 12.95
N ASN A 205 3.01 -10.48 12.52
CA ASN A 205 3.85 -11.22 13.44
C ASN A 205 4.79 -10.30 14.23
N GLN A 206 5.36 -9.28 13.60
CA GLN A 206 6.20 -8.28 14.28
C GLN A 206 5.41 -7.53 15.35
N ASP A 207 4.19 -7.07 15.03
CA ASP A 207 3.34 -6.37 15.99
C ASP A 207 2.89 -7.30 17.13
N LYS A 208 2.53 -8.55 16.82
CA LYS A 208 2.20 -9.56 17.83
C LYS A 208 3.36 -9.76 18.81
N ASP A 209 4.58 -9.88 18.31
CA ASP A 209 5.77 -10.10 19.13
C ASP A 209 6.12 -8.85 19.95
N ARG A 210 6.02 -7.65 19.36
CA ARG A 210 6.21 -6.37 20.05
C ARG A 210 5.21 -6.22 21.21
N ILE A 211 3.92 -6.38 20.93
CA ILE A 211 2.85 -6.25 21.94
C ILE A 211 3.05 -7.28 23.06
N ASN A 212 3.40 -8.54 22.72
CA ASN A 212 3.70 -9.55 23.73
C ASN A 212 4.95 -9.20 24.57
N GLY A 213 5.98 -8.66 23.95
CA GLY A 213 7.19 -8.17 24.63
C GLY A 213 6.88 -7.02 25.60
N GLU A 214 6.13 -6.02 25.15
CA GLU A 214 5.66 -4.88 25.94
C GLU A 214 4.80 -5.35 27.13
N TRP A 215 3.82 -6.22 26.87
CA TRP A 215 2.95 -6.80 27.91
C TRP A 215 3.75 -7.54 28.98
N ASN A 216 4.69 -8.40 28.57
CA ASN A 216 5.53 -9.15 29.51
C ASN A 216 6.44 -8.24 30.32
N THR A 217 6.95 -7.16 29.71
CA THR A 217 7.79 -6.16 30.38
C THR A 217 6.98 -5.38 31.42
N GLN A 218 5.79 -4.90 31.06
CA GLN A 218 4.88 -4.22 31.98
C GLN A 218 4.47 -5.14 33.14
N LYS A 219 4.10 -6.39 32.86
CA LYS A 219 3.78 -7.39 33.88
C LYS A 219 4.92 -7.57 34.88
N LYS A 220 6.16 -7.71 34.41
CA LYS A 220 7.35 -7.82 35.29
C LYS A 220 7.56 -6.56 36.13
N SER A 221 7.41 -5.37 35.53
CA SER A 221 7.57 -4.09 36.23
C SER A 221 6.54 -3.91 37.35
N ILE A 222 5.26 -4.20 37.06
CA ILE A 222 4.18 -4.16 38.06
C ILE A 222 4.48 -5.15 39.19
N GLN A 223 4.89 -6.37 38.85
CA GLN A 223 5.19 -7.39 39.85
C GLN A 223 6.39 -7.02 40.71
N SER A 224 7.44 -6.44 40.15
CA SER A 224 8.58 -5.92 40.92
C SER A 224 8.16 -4.78 41.85
N THR A 225 7.33 -3.86 41.37
CA THR A 225 6.80 -2.75 42.18
C THR A 225 5.98 -3.26 43.36
N ALA A 226 5.07 -4.22 43.11
CA ALA A 226 4.25 -4.84 44.14
C ALA A 226 5.11 -5.58 45.18
N ASN A 227 6.11 -6.37 44.74
CA ASN A 227 7.02 -7.08 45.63
C ASN A 227 7.86 -6.12 46.49
N ASN A 228 8.31 -5.01 45.92
CA ASN A 228 9.08 -4.00 46.64
C ASN A 228 8.22 -3.30 47.70
N GLN A 229 6.96 -2.95 47.37
CA GLN A 229 6.01 -2.39 48.33
C GLN A 229 5.68 -3.39 49.45
N GLN A 230 5.45 -4.65 49.12
CA GLN A 230 5.20 -5.69 50.11
C GLN A 230 6.39 -5.84 51.07
N SER A 231 7.62 -5.83 50.53
CA SER A 231 8.85 -5.95 51.33
C SER A 231 9.05 -4.76 52.27
N SER A 232 8.77 -3.53 51.81
CA SER A 232 8.89 -2.34 52.66
C SER A 232 7.83 -2.29 53.76
N ILE A 233 6.59 -2.68 53.45
CA ILE A 233 5.51 -2.82 54.45
C ILE A 233 5.90 -3.87 55.49
N GLN A 234 6.37 -5.04 55.05
CA GLN A 234 6.79 -6.12 55.94
C GLN A 234 7.92 -5.67 56.86
N SER A 235 8.97 -5.03 56.32
CA SER A 235 10.10 -4.54 57.11
C SER A 235 9.68 -3.49 58.14
N THR A 236 8.73 -2.62 57.79
CA THR A 236 8.17 -1.62 58.71
C THR A 236 7.35 -2.28 59.81
N ALA A 237 6.50 -3.24 59.45
CA ALA A 237 5.70 -4.00 60.41
C ALA A 237 6.57 -4.79 61.38
N ASP A 238 7.60 -5.49 60.89
CA ASP A 238 8.56 -6.25 61.71
C ASP A 238 9.31 -5.33 62.68
N SER A 239 9.74 -4.15 62.20
CA SER A 239 10.42 -3.15 63.03
C SER A 239 9.52 -2.62 64.13
N ASN A 240 8.27 -2.28 63.81
CA ASN A 240 7.29 -1.81 64.77
C ASN A 240 6.96 -2.90 65.80
N PHE A 241 6.75 -4.14 65.36
CA PHE A 241 6.45 -5.25 66.27
C PHE A 241 7.62 -5.52 67.23
N LYS A 242 8.87 -5.45 66.74
CA LYS A 242 10.06 -5.58 67.56
C LYS A 242 10.20 -4.44 68.58
N ALA A 243 9.93 -3.20 68.17
CA ALA A 243 9.94 -2.04 69.05
C ALA A 243 8.91 -2.18 70.18
N ILE A 244 7.66 -2.51 69.82
CA ILE A 244 6.57 -2.81 70.77
C ILE A 244 6.98 -3.95 71.73
N GLY A 245 7.59 -5.02 71.21
CA GLY A 245 8.08 -6.12 72.04
C GLY A 245 9.15 -5.68 73.05
N ASN A 246 10.06 -4.80 72.65
CA ASN A 246 11.09 -4.23 73.53
C ASN A 246 10.48 -3.33 74.61
N GLU A 247 9.53 -2.46 74.24
CA GLU A 247 8.81 -1.59 75.18
C GLU A 247 8.05 -2.42 76.22
N TRP A 248 7.31 -3.45 75.79
CA TRP A 248 6.62 -4.37 76.71
C TRP A 248 7.59 -5.10 77.64
N SER A 249 8.77 -5.49 77.15
CA SER A 249 9.81 -6.11 77.97
C SER A 249 10.34 -5.14 79.04
N GLN A 250 10.58 -3.88 78.68
CA GLN A 250 10.98 -2.84 79.62
C GLN A 250 9.91 -2.60 80.68
N ILE A 251 8.65 -2.39 80.29
CA ILE A 251 7.52 -2.20 81.21
C ILE A 251 7.44 -3.39 82.18
N ARG A 252 7.52 -4.62 81.66
CA ARG A 252 7.48 -5.83 82.50
C ARG A 252 8.63 -5.87 83.49
N ASN A 253 9.85 -5.52 83.08
CA ASN A 253 11.02 -5.52 83.95
C ASN A 253 10.94 -4.44 85.03
N THR A 254 10.47 -3.24 84.67
CA THR A 254 10.21 -2.16 85.63
C THR A 254 9.17 -2.59 86.66
N ALA A 255 8.01 -3.09 86.22
CA ALA A 255 6.96 -3.57 87.11
C ALA A 255 7.47 -4.71 88.02
N LYS A 256 8.32 -5.61 87.51
CA LYS A 256 8.95 -6.67 88.30
C LYS A 256 9.90 -6.11 89.36
N SER A 257 10.69 -5.08 89.02
CA SER A 257 11.58 -4.41 89.98
C SER A 257 10.79 -3.69 91.06
N GLU A 258 9.75 -2.94 90.68
CA GLU A 258 8.86 -2.26 91.62
C GLU A 258 8.17 -3.25 92.56
N LEU A 259 7.68 -4.38 92.04
CA LEU A 259 7.10 -5.45 92.85
C LEU A 259 8.11 -6.02 93.85
N ALA A 260 9.37 -6.22 93.45
CA ALA A 260 10.42 -6.66 94.35
C ALA A 260 10.68 -5.64 95.47
N THR A 261 10.72 -4.34 95.14
CA THR A 261 10.84 -3.27 96.13
C THR A 261 9.67 -3.24 97.10
N ILE A 262 8.44 -3.36 96.60
CA ILE A 262 7.23 -3.45 97.45
C ILE A 262 7.35 -4.64 98.40
N GLN A 263 7.79 -5.80 97.91
CA GLN A 263 7.99 -6.99 98.73
C GLN A 263 9.04 -6.77 99.82
N THR A 264 10.17 -6.11 99.50
CA THR A 264 11.17 -5.73 100.50
C THR A 264 10.57 -4.82 101.57
N ASN A 265 9.80 -3.81 101.18
CA ASN A 265 9.16 -2.89 102.12
C ASN A 265 8.15 -3.61 103.03
N ILE A 266 7.35 -4.53 102.47
CA ILE A 266 6.43 -5.40 103.25
C ILE A 266 7.23 -6.21 104.29
N ASN A 267 8.33 -6.83 103.88
CA ASN A 267 9.16 -7.63 104.80
C ASN A 267 9.76 -6.76 105.92
N SER A 268 10.23 -5.54 105.61
CA SER A 268 10.72 -4.60 106.61
C SER A 268 9.63 -4.15 107.59
N LEU A 269 8.42 -3.86 107.10
CA LEU A 269 7.27 -3.54 107.95
C LEU A 269 6.90 -4.73 108.85
N GLN A 270 6.92 -5.95 108.31
CA GLN A 270 6.68 -7.16 109.10
C GLN A 270 7.71 -7.31 110.22
N ALA A 271 8.99 -7.03 109.96
CA ALA A 271 10.03 -7.07 111.00
C ALA A 271 9.80 -6.03 112.11
N VAL A 272 9.30 -4.84 111.76
CA VAL A 272 8.90 -3.81 112.76
C VAL A 272 7.71 -4.30 113.58
N ILE A 273 6.66 -4.83 112.94
CA ILE A 273 5.49 -5.41 113.62
C ILE A 273 5.91 -6.53 114.57
N ASP A 274 6.77 -7.43 114.12
CA ASP A 274 7.33 -8.51 114.92
C ASP A 274 8.10 -7.98 116.13
N ASN A 275 8.93 -6.94 115.98
CA ASN A 275 9.65 -6.33 117.10
C ASN A 275 8.70 -5.69 118.12
N LEU A 276 7.65 -5.01 117.64
CA LEU A 276 6.63 -4.43 118.50
C LEU A 276 5.92 -5.51 119.32
N ASN A 277 5.44 -6.57 118.64
CA ASN A 277 4.66 -7.63 119.27
C ASN A 277 5.48 -8.55 120.18
N LYS A 278 6.72 -8.89 119.79
CA LYS A 278 7.56 -9.86 120.53
C LYS A 278 8.39 -9.21 121.63
N ASN A 279 8.80 -7.95 121.48
CA ASN A 279 9.71 -7.29 122.42
C ASN A 279 9.05 -6.10 123.13
N LYS A 280 8.56 -5.10 122.37
CA LYS A 280 8.16 -3.81 122.97
C LYS A 280 6.89 -3.93 123.82
N ILE A 281 5.83 -4.54 123.29
CA ILE A 281 4.54 -4.70 123.97
C ILE A 281 4.69 -5.60 125.22
N PRO A 282 5.34 -6.78 125.16
CA PRO A 282 5.56 -7.60 126.35
C PRO A 282 6.37 -6.90 127.44
N ASN A 283 7.43 -6.15 127.08
CA ASN A 283 8.20 -5.38 128.05
C ASN A 283 7.35 -4.28 128.72
N LEU A 284 6.51 -3.59 127.95
CA LEU A 284 5.54 -2.63 128.48
C LEU A 284 4.55 -3.31 129.42
N ASN A 285 4.01 -4.48 129.05
CA ASN A 285 3.09 -5.24 129.91
C ASN A 285 3.77 -5.69 131.20
N GLN A 286 5.03 -6.13 131.17
CA GLN A 286 5.81 -6.44 132.37
C GLN A 286 5.98 -5.22 133.28
N LEU A 287 6.30 -4.06 132.70
CA LEU A 287 6.38 -2.80 133.43
C LEU A 287 5.05 -2.41 134.07
N VAL A 288 3.94 -2.56 133.33
CA VAL A 288 2.58 -2.30 133.84
C VAL A 288 2.24 -3.25 134.97
N SER A 289 2.50 -4.55 134.84
CA SER A 289 2.31 -5.51 135.92
C SER A 289 3.13 -5.16 137.16
N ALA A 290 4.41 -4.79 137.00
CA ALA A 290 5.25 -4.38 138.11
C ALA A 290 4.75 -3.11 138.81
N ILE A 291 4.19 -2.15 138.06
CA ILE A 291 3.53 -0.97 138.64
C ILE A 291 2.27 -1.40 139.38
N GLN A 292 1.45 -2.29 138.81
CA GLN A 292 0.23 -2.81 139.44
C GLN A 292 0.53 -3.52 140.76
N ASP A 293 1.59 -4.33 140.80
CA ASP A 293 2.05 -5.00 142.03
C ASP A 293 2.46 -3.99 143.10
N LYS A 294 3.22 -2.94 142.73
CA LYS A 294 3.57 -1.85 143.64
C LYS A 294 2.36 -1.07 144.14
N VAL A 295 1.37 -0.82 143.28
CA VAL A 295 0.12 -0.16 143.66
C VAL A 295 -0.66 -1.03 144.65
N THR A 296 -0.75 -2.34 144.40
CA THR A 296 -1.39 -3.29 145.32
C THR A 296 -0.66 -3.34 146.66
N GLN A 297 0.67 -3.33 146.64
CA GLN A 297 1.48 -3.27 147.85
C GLN A 297 1.27 -1.97 148.63
N LEU A 298 1.20 -0.82 147.96
CA LEU A 298 0.87 0.46 148.57
C LEU A 298 -0.54 0.46 149.18
N GLN A 299 -1.52 -0.11 148.47
CA GLN A 299 -2.89 -0.26 148.98
C GLN A 299 -2.93 -1.11 150.24
N ASN A 300 -2.24 -2.26 150.27
CA ASN A 300 -2.14 -3.11 151.46
C ASN A 300 -1.42 -2.38 152.61
N ASN A 301 -0.28 -1.73 152.34
CA ASN A 301 0.45 -0.95 153.32
C ASN A 301 -0.41 0.19 153.91
N LEU A 302 -1.27 0.82 153.11
CA LEU A 302 -2.23 1.85 153.58
C LEU A 302 -3.37 1.25 154.42
N HIS A 303 -3.83 0.05 154.08
CA HIS A 303 -4.89 -0.66 154.83
C HIS A 303 -4.40 -1.11 156.21
N ASP A 304 -3.12 -1.48 156.33
CA ASP A 304 -2.48 -1.89 157.58
C ASP A 304 -2.14 -0.71 158.53
N ILE A 305 -2.34 0.55 158.10
CA ILE A 305 -2.19 1.70 159.00
C ILE A 305 -3.36 1.75 159.98
N ASN A 306 -3.08 1.52 161.26
CA ASN A 306 -4.01 1.78 162.34
C ASN A 306 -4.11 3.28 162.66
N TRP A 307 -4.95 3.98 161.90
CA TRP A 307 -5.22 5.41 162.05
C TRP A 307 -5.82 5.80 163.41
N ALA A 308 -6.36 4.86 164.20
CA ALA A 308 -6.94 5.13 165.52
C ALA A 308 -5.90 5.49 166.61
N SER A 309 -4.60 5.32 166.34
CA SER A 309 -3.52 5.55 167.31
C SER A 309 -2.92 6.98 167.29
N PHE A 310 -3.37 7.86 166.39
CA PHE A 310 -2.71 9.16 166.11
C PHE A 310 -3.45 10.43 166.58
N VAL A 311 -4.60 10.36 167.25
CA VAL A 311 -5.32 11.57 167.71
C VAL A 311 -5.09 11.85 169.20
N LYS A 312 -4.17 12.78 169.49
CA LYS A 312 -4.06 13.50 170.78
C LYS A 312 -4.20 15.00 170.50
N SER A 313 -5.04 15.68 171.29
CA SER A 313 -5.43 17.11 171.21
C SER A 313 -4.30 18.10 170.88
N VAL A 314 -4.60 19.18 170.14
CA VAL A 314 -3.67 20.30 169.85
C VAL A 314 -4.31 21.65 170.24
N ASN A 315 -3.57 22.51 170.95
CA ASN A 315 -3.94 23.88 171.36
C ASN A 315 -5.22 24.02 172.19
N GLY A 316 -5.49 23.09 173.11
CA GLY A 316 -6.57 23.22 174.10
C GLY A 316 -7.99 23.06 173.53
N VAL A 317 -8.13 22.69 172.26
CA VAL A 317 -9.40 22.35 171.63
C VAL A 317 -9.46 20.84 171.42
N THR A 318 -10.45 20.19 172.03
CA THR A 318 -10.76 18.77 171.83
C THR A 318 -11.49 18.58 170.49
N PRO A 319 -11.17 17.52 169.71
CA PRO A 319 -11.89 17.21 168.48
C PRO A 319 -13.38 16.96 168.73
N ASP A 320 -14.22 17.27 167.75
CA ASP A 320 -15.63 16.86 167.75
C ASP A 320 -15.78 15.33 167.60
N ALA A 321 -17.02 14.84 167.66
CA ALA A 321 -17.36 13.42 167.55
C ALA A 321 -16.93 12.76 166.21
N ASN A 322 -16.44 13.55 165.24
CA ASN A 322 -15.94 13.09 163.95
C ASN A 322 -14.41 13.25 163.79
N GLY A 323 -13.70 13.69 164.84
CA GLY A 323 -12.24 13.75 164.85
C GLY A 323 -11.63 14.94 164.10
N ASN A 324 -12.38 16.02 163.85
CA ASN A 324 -11.90 17.16 163.06
C ASN A 324 -11.26 18.28 163.93
N VAL A 325 -10.15 18.84 163.44
CA VAL A 325 -9.47 20.05 163.96
C VAL A 325 -9.12 20.94 162.76
N GLN A 326 -9.57 22.19 162.73
CA GLN A 326 -9.47 23.11 161.57
C GLN A 326 -8.38 24.18 161.77
N VAL A 327 -7.39 24.26 160.86
CA VAL A 327 -6.42 25.38 160.71
C VAL A 327 -5.96 25.53 159.23
N ASP A 328 -5.72 26.78 158.79
CA ASP A 328 -5.64 27.31 157.41
C ASP A 328 -4.38 27.04 156.51
N THR A 329 -4.58 27.29 155.19
CA THR A 329 -3.76 27.01 153.97
C THR A 329 -2.81 28.12 153.45
N TYR A 330 -1.90 27.76 152.50
CA TYR A 330 -1.01 28.66 151.71
C TYR A 330 -1.57 29.11 150.32
N THR A 331 -1.12 30.29 149.83
CA THR A 331 -1.72 31.12 148.75
C THR A 331 -1.04 31.09 147.35
N LYS A 332 -1.80 31.53 146.32
CA LYS A 332 -1.51 31.64 144.87
C LYS A 332 -0.11 32.14 144.44
N ALA A 333 0.52 33.04 145.21
CA ALA A 333 1.86 33.56 144.90
C ALA A 333 2.96 32.47 144.93
N VAL A 334 2.76 31.38 145.67
CA VAL A 334 3.70 30.25 145.72
C VAL A 334 3.60 29.36 144.47
N ILE A 335 2.45 29.35 143.79
CA ILE A 335 2.23 28.58 142.55
C ILE A 335 2.85 29.32 141.35
N ASP A 336 2.71 30.64 141.28
CA ASP A 336 3.19 31.44 140.14
C ASP A 336 4.74 31.46 140.04
N ASN A 337 5.46 31.21 141.15
CA ASN A 337 6.93 31.11 141.16
C ASN A 337 7.46 29.73 140.68
N LYS A 338 6.61 28.69 140.62
CA LYS A 338 7.02 27.35 140.17
C LYS A 338 6.79 27.07 138.67
N VAL A 339 6.12 27.98 137.95
CA VAL A 339 5.74 27.81 136.53
C VAL A 339 6.65 28.58 135.55
N ALA A 340 7.54 29.45 136.06
CA ALA A 340 8.38 30.34 135.23
C ALA A 340 9.58 29.68 134.50
N ASN A 341 9.83 28.37 134.62
CA ASN A 341 11.09 27.75 134.16
C ASN A 341 10.97 26.48 133.27
N ALA A 342 9.88 26.26 132.53
CA ALA A 342 9.73 25.02 131.73
C ALA A 342 9.29 25.19 130.25
N ALA A 343 9.66 26.28 129.58
CA ALA A 343 9.43 26.43 128.14
C ALA A 343 10.74 26.30 127.34
N LYS A 344 10.86 25.22 126.54
CA LYS A 344 11.44 25.14 125.17
C LYS A 344 12.14 23.78 124.91
N VAL A 345 11.60 22.96 124.00
CA VAL A 345 12.40 22.14 123.07
C VAL A 345 11.57 21.65 121.87
N LYS A 346 11.75 22.27 120.71
CA LYS A 346 11.78 21.61 119.38
C LYS A 346 12.82 22.34 118.52
N THR A 347 13.77 21.61 117.95
CA THR A 347 14.75 22.11 116.97
C THR A 347 14.26 21.82 115.55
N VAL A 348 14.70 22.60 114.55
CA VAL A 348 14.53 22.29 113.12
C VAL A 348 15.93 22.14 112.53
N GLN A 349 16.25 20.96 111.97
CA GLN A 349 17.57 20.61 111.43
C GLN A 349 18.75 20.89 112.39
N GLY A 350 18.55 20.66 113.69
CA GLY A 350 19.60 20.76 114.71
C GLY A 350 19.87 22.17 115.26
N GLN A 351 19.15 23.21 114.82
CA GLN A 351 19.28 24.57 115.36
C GLN A 351 18.10 24.94 116.27
N GLN A 352 18.36 25.57 117.41
CA GLN A 352 17.34 26.11 118.31
C GLN A 352 16.89 27.50 117.83
N PRO A 353 15.61 27.89 118.03
CA PRO A 353 15.17 29.25 117.79
C PRO A 353 15.90 30.24 118.71
N ASP A 354 16.22 31.41 118.18
CA ASP A 354 16.76 32.52 118.97
C ASP A 354 15.73 33.08 119.97
N ALA A 355 16.09 34.15 120.68
CA ALA A 355 15.23 34.80 121.66
C ALA A 355 13.91 35.34 121.09
N SER A 356 13.82 35.55 119.77
CA SER A 356 12.62 36.02 119.07
C SER A 356 11.81 34.88 118.43
N GLY A 357 12.25 33.63 118.57
CA GLY A 357 11.59 32.46 117.97
C GLY A 357 11.99 32.20 116.51
N ASN A 358 13.00 32.90 115.97
CA ASN A 358 13.48 32.69 114.60
C ASN A 358 14.52 31.56 114.55
N VAL A 359 14.47 30.74 113.51
CA VAL A 359 15.46 29.66 113.27
C VAL A 359 16.31 30.02 112.05
N THR A 360 17.63 30.11 112.22
CA THR A 360 18.57 30.33 111.11
C THR A 360 18.96 28.99 110.48
N LEU A 361 18.61 28.79 109.20
CA LEU A 361 18.92 27.56 108.46
C LEU A 361 20.31 27.62 107.80
N PRO A 362 21.01 26.48 107.64
CA PRO A 362 22.28 26.43 106.93
C PRO A 362 22.13 26.77 105.44
N LYS A 363 23.13 27.47 104.87
CA LYS A 363 23.17 27.85 103.45
C LYS A 363 23.25 26.62 102.54
N GLN A 364 22.54 26.65 101.42
CA GLN A 364 22.59 25.61 100.37
C GLN A 364 23.73 25.86 99.37
N THR A 365 24.34 24.79 98.85
CA THR A 365 25.43 24.88 97.85
C THR A 365 24.84 24.77 96.44
N VAL A 366 25.16 25.73 95.57
CA VAL A 366 24.71 25.79 94.16
C VAL A 366 25.92 25.66 93.23
N ILE A 367 25.76 24.86 92.18
CA ILE A 367 26.78 24.59 91.16
C ILE A 367 26.75 25.69 90.10
N LYS A 368 27.92 26.28 89.77
CA LYS A 368 28.05 27.42 88.85
C LYS A 368 28.62 27.07 87.48
N THR A 369 29.50 26.06 87.39
CA THR A 369 30.17 25.65 86.15
C THR A 369 30.18 24.12 86.00
N TYR A 370 30.21 23.62 84.77
CA TYR A 370 30.33 22.19 84.45
C TYR A 370 31.14 22.01 83.16
N ASP A 371 32.10 21.09 83.14
CA ASP A 371 32.87 20.76 81.94
C ASP A 371 32.19 19.61 81.16
N TYR A 372 31.46 19.97 80.10
CA TYR A 372 30.70 19.03 79.28
C TYR A 372 31.57 18.04 78.49
N ASN A 373 32.86 18.32 78.28
CA ASN A 373 33.73 17.47 77.48
C ASN A 373 34.34 16.32 78.28
N ASN A 374 34.64 16.57 79.57
CA ASN A 374 35.44 15.65 80.39
C ASN A 374 34.66 14.99 81.54
N ASN A 375 33.38 15.34 81.74
CA ASN A 375 32.47 14.70 82.70
C ASN A 375 32.99 14.71 84.16
N THR A 376 33.73 15.76 84.53
CA THR A 376 34.36 15.94 85.84
C THR A 376 33.48 16.75 86.81
N GLU A 377 33.73 16.63 88.12
CA GLU A 377 32.96 17.33 89.15
C GLU A 377 33.19 18.87 89.06
N PRO A 378 32.13 19.71 89.19
CA PRO A 378 32.23 21.16 89.13
C PRO A 378 33.32 21.78 90.02
N SER A 379 34.18 22.60 89.43
CA SER A 379 35.23 23.31 90.16
C SER A 379 34.75 24.56 90.90
N ASP A 380 33.61 25.16 90.49
CA ASP A 380 33.07 26.38 91.13
C ASP A 380 31.69 26.12 91.77
N LYS A 381 31.64 26.22 93.11
CA LYS A 381 30.47 25.98 93.97
C LYS A 381 30.27 27.20 94.87
N LYS A 382 29.05 27.76 94.93
CA LYS A 382 28.74 28.96 95.74
C LYS A 382 27.57 28.70 96.68
N THR A 383 27.64 29.22 97.90
CA THR A 383 26.61 29.02 98.92
C THR A 383 25.60 30.18 98.98
N TYR A 384 24.32 29.84 99.05
CA TYR A 384 23.18 30.76 99.08
C TYR A 384 22.29 30.45 100.29
N SER A 385 21.51 31.42 100.77
CA SER A 385 20.49 31.13 101.77
C SER A 385 19.46 30.16 101.20
N TYR A 386 18.88 29.33 102.07
CA TYR A 386 17.93 28.30 101.67
C TYR A 386 16.65 28.95 101.10
N GLY A 387 16.38 28.76 99.80
CA GLY A 387 15.25 29.37 99.08
C GLY A 387 15.62 30.46 98.06
N ASP A 388 16.84 31.02 98.12
CA ASP A 388 17.24 32.18 97.29
C ASP A 388 17.80 31.80 95.90
N ALA A 389 18.01 30.51 95.62
CA ALA A 389 18.58 30.03 94.36
C ALA A 389 18.13 28.60 94.03
N TRP A 390 18.08 28.27 92.73
CA TRP A 390 17.87 26.91 92.23
C TRP A 390 19.18 26.10 92.35
N LEU A 391 19.08 24.77 92.46
CA LEU A 391 20.25 23.89 92.70
C LEU A 391 21.31 23.92 91.57
N ALA A 392 20.94 24.36 90.36
CA ALA A 392 21.85 24.58 89.23
C ALA A 392 21.62 25.95 88.60
N ASP A 393 22.71 26.65 88.25
CA ASP A 393 22.66 27.99 87.65
C ASP A 393 22.16 27.96 86.19
N SER A 394 21.38 28.96 85.79
CA SER A 394 20.86 29.09 84.41
C SER A 394 21.94 29.14 83.32
N ALA A 395 23.16 29.60 83.67
CA ALA A 395 24.31 29.61 82.77
C ALA A 395 24.75 28.19 82.36
N ILE A 396 24.58 27.20 83.25
CA ILE A 396 24.87 25.78 82.97
C ILE A 396 23.87 25.25 81.93
N ILE A 397 22.58 25.50 82.15
CA ILE A 397 21.53 25.06 81.21
C ILE A 397 21.75 25.67 79.82
N LYS A 398 22.11 26.96 79.74
CA LYS A 398 22.46 27.62 78.48
C LYS A 398 23.72 27.05 77.83
N GLY A 399 24.76 26.75 78.61
CA GLY A 399 25.98 26.11 78.12
C GLY A 399 25.73 24.73 77.51
N LEU A 400 24.90 23.91 78.15
CA LEU A 400 24.49 22.61 77.64
C LEU A 400 23.75 22.72 76.29
N ILE A 401 22.79 23.64 76.20
CA ILE A 401 22.02 23.90 74.97
C ILE A 401 22.96 24.35 73.83
N SER A 402 23.98 25.15 74.12
CA SER A 402 24.94 25.62 73.11
C SER A 402 25.98 24.57 72.70
N TRP A 403 26.31 23.61 73.56
CA TRP A 403 27.31 22.56 73.29
C TRP A 403 26.75 21.40 72.47
N LEU A 404 25.47 21.06 72.65
CA LEU A 404 24.81 19.94 71.97
C LEU A 404 24.95 20.00 70.43
N PRO A 405 24.66 21.12 69.74
CA PRO A 405 24.82 21.20 68.28
C PRO A 405 26.26 20.96 67.82
N THR A 406 27.24 21.54 68.51
CA THR A 406 28.67 21.47 68.15
C THR A 406 29.22 20.05 68.28
N LYS A 407 28.78 19.28 69.28
CA LYS A 407 29.20 17.88 69.48
C LYS A 407 28.69 16.94 68.40
N TYR A 408 27.55 17.23 67.79
CA TYR A 408 26.92 16.37 66.79
C TYR A 408 27.02 16.88 65.34
N ALA A 409 27.54 18.10 65.12
CA ALA A 409 27.74 18.69 63.79
C ALA A 409 28.71 17.92 62.88
N THR A 410 29.62 17.10 63.42
CA THR A 410 30.60 16.33 62.64
C THR A 410 30.12 14.93 62.21
N LYS A 411 28.91 14.51 62.60
CA LYS A 411 28.30 13.26 62.09
C LYS A 411 27.57 13.52 60.77
N ASN A 412 28.34 13.79 59.72
CA ASN A 412 27.87 13.85 58.33
C ASN A 412 27.34 12.48 57.88
N ILE A 413 26.03 12.29 57.82
CA ILE A 413 25.40 11.11 57.20
C ILE A 413 25.28 11.28 55.66
N VAL A 414 25.69 12.44 55.11
CA VAL A 414 25.84 12.64 53.66
C VAL A 414 27.18 13.32 53.39
N ASN A 415 28.15 12.56 52.92
CA ASN A 415 29.48 13.05 52.57
C ASN A 415 29.45 13.69 51.17
N LEU A 416 29.22 15.01 51.09
CA LEU A 416 29.42 15.82 49.88
C LEU A 416 30.75 16.61 49.91
N SER A 417 31.65 16.28 50.85
CA SER A 417 32.92 17.01 51.05
C SER A 417 34.14 16.41 50.36
N THR A 418 34.01 15.28 49.66
CA THR A 418 35.08 14.86 48.73
C THR A 418 35.08 15.82 47.54
N PRO A 419 36.24 16.39 47.14
CA PRO A 419 36.29 17.36 46.06
C PRO A 419 35.68 16.76 44.79
N MET A 420 34.95 17.58 44.03
CA MET A 420 34.61 17.26 42.65
C MET A 420 35.85 16.67 41.98
N PHE A 421 35.70 15.56 41.26
CA PHE A 421 36.80 15.02 40.50
C PHE A 421 37.16 16.04 39.42
N TYR A 422 38.24 16.78 39.65
CA TYR A 422 38.73 17.85 38.80
C TYR A 422 39.89 17.29 37.99
N SER A 423 39.65 17.04 36.70
CA SER A 423 40.68 16.55 35.79
C SER A 423 41.22 17.71 34.96
N THR A 424 42.54 17.87 34.96
CA THR A 424 43.28 18.76 34.05
C THR A 424 43.72 18.04 32.76
N LYS A 425 43.33 16.77 32.60
CA LYS A 425 43.61 15.93 31.42
C LYS A 425 42.30 15.39 30.84
N ASN A 426 42.36 14.94 29.59
CA ASN A 426 41.22 14.29 28.96
C ASN A 426 40.79 13.07 29.80
N ILE A 427 39.49 12.90 29.97
CA ILE A 427 38.91 11.79 30.73
C ILE A 427 38.82 10.62 29.75
N ASP A 428 39.99 10.11 29.39
CA ASP A 428 40.18 9.22 28.24
C ASP A 428 39.74 7.77 28.50
N ASP A 429 39.47 7.43 29.75
CA ASP A 429 39.19 6.06 30.16
C ASP A 429 38.54 6.03 31.54
N PHE A 430 37.76 5.00 31.82
CA PHE A 430 37.23 4.70 33.15
C PHE A 430 38.36 4.56 34.21
N THR A 431 39.60 4.39 33.78
CA THR A 431 40.86 4.43 34.54
C THR A 431 41.13 5.79 35.19
N ALA A 432 41.02 6.87 34.40
CA ALA A 432 41.24 8.22 34.88
C ALA A 432 40.13 8.65 35.84
N MET A 433 38.95 8.05 35.72
CA MET A 433 37.74 8.31 36.54
C MET A 433 37.72 7.55 37.87
N GLY A 434 38.83 6.90 38.28
CA GLY A 434 38.90 5.99 39.41
C GLY A 434 39.45 6.60 40.70
N SER A 435 38.69 6.53 41.78
CA SER A 435 39.23 6.47 43.13
C SER A 435 39.89 5.10 43.35
N PRO A 436 41.06 5.01 44.03
CA PRO A 436 41.77 3.75 44.24
C PRO A 436 41.04 2.72 45.12
N ASN A 437 39.89 3.07 45.72
CA ASN A 437 39.15 2.18 46.60
C ASN A 437 37.92 1.58 45.89
N LYS A 438 37.78 0.25 45.96
CA LYS A 438 36.72 -0.60 45.37
C LYS A 438 35.26 -0.28 45.80
N ALA A 439 35.01 0.87 46.44
CA ALA A 439 33.71 1.30 46.92
C ALA A 439 33.10 2.31 45.92
N GLN A 440 31.87 2.05 45.46
CA GLN A 440 31.13 2.89 44.51
C GLN A 440 30.98 4.32 45.03
N THR A 441 31.19 5.30 44.14
CA THR A 441 31.10 6.72 44.46
C THR A 441 30.42 7.43 43.30
N LEU A 442 29.11 7.70 43.44
CA LEU A 442 28.47 8.70 42.59
C LEU A 442 29.33 9.97 42.65
N THR A 443 29.93 10.34 41.53
CA THR A 443 30.96 11.39 41.46
C THR A 443 30.58 12.40 40.39
N VAL A 444 30.61 13.67 40.76
CA VAL A 444 30.51 14.78 39.80
C VAL A 444 31.90 15.04 39.24
N TYR A 445 32.00 15.18 37.92
CA TYR A 445 33.25 15.56 37.26
C TYR A 445 33.08 16.86 36.47
N ARG A 446 34.20 17.58 36.34
CA ARG A 446 34.36 18.69 35.41
C ARG A 446 35.68 18.52 34.68
N SER A 447 35.65 18.62 33.36
CA SER A 447 36.81 18.65 32.48
C SER A 447 36.92 20.04 31.88
N ASP A 448 38.00 20.75 32.20
CA ASP A 448 38.36 22.03 31.57
C ASP A 448 39.38 21.82 30.44
N PHE A 449 39.46 20.59 29.91
CA PHE A 449 40.33 20.25 28.80
C PHE A 449 39.78 20.80 27.47
N SER A 450 40.67 21.35 26.65
CA SER A 450 40.37 21.81 25.29
C SER A 450 40.95 20.83 24.28
N GLY A 451 40.11 19.91 23.78
CA GLY A 451 40.52 18.91 22.80
C GLY A 451 39.37 18.46 21.91
N ASN A 452 39.69 17.76 20.82
CA ASN A 452 38.70 17.14 19.95
C ASN A 452 38.06 15.94 20.66
N ASP A 453 36.75 15.78 20.47
CA ASP A 453 36.03 14.58 20.92
C ASP A 453 36.43 13.38 20.04
N ASP A 454 37.04 12.37 20.65
CA ASP A 454 37.56 11.16 20.00
C ASP A 454 36.64 9.95 20.19
N GLY A 455 35.39 10.16 20.63
CA GLY A 455 34.37 9.12 20.79
C GLY A 455 34.49 8.33 22.10
N LYS A 456 35.39 8.73 22.99
CA LYS A 456 35.56 8.11 24.31
C LYS A 456 34.38 8.37 25.27
N PRO A 457 34.33 7.67 26.42
CA PRO A 457 33.19 7.75 27.35
C PRO A 457 32.89 9.14 27.91
N GLY A 458 33.89 10.00 28.07
CA GLY A 458 33.73 11.40 28.47
C GLY A 458 33.76 12.35 27.27
N LEU A 459 33.03 13.46 27.34
CA LEU A 459 33.17 14.54 26.35
C LEU A 459 34.47 15.31 26.62
N ALA A 460 35.34 15.50 25.62
CA ALA A 460 36.65 16.13 25.83
C ALA A 460 36.61 17.66 25.97
N ASN A 461 35.68 18.34 25.29
CA ASN A 461 35.71 19.79 25.06
C ASN A 461 34.89 20.57 26.10
N TYR A 462 35.53 21.00 27.19
CA TYR A 462 34.89 21.72 28.32
C TYR A 462 33.61 21.05 28.80
N SER A 463 33.68 19.83 29.33
CA SER A 463 32.49 19.06 29.71
C SER A 463 32.30 18.94 31.21
N GLN A 464 31.09 18.60 31.63
CA GLN A 464 30.78 18.27 33.01
C GLN A 464 29.71 17.18 33.05
N GLY A 465 29.63 16.46 34.17
CA GLY A 465 28.72 15.34 34.22
C GLY A 465 28.76 14.52 35.50
N LEU A 466 28.09 13.37 35.42
CA LEU A 466 27.92 12.42 36.51
C LEU A 466 28.55 11.09 36.13
N ILE A 467 29.34 10.54 37.05
CA ILE A 467 29.92 9.20 36.98
C ILE A 467 29.24 8.36 38.06
N PHE A 468 28.76 7.18 37.69
CA PHE A 468 28.12 6.26 38.62
C PHE A 468 28.53 4.82 38.31
N GLY A 469 28.42 3.94 39.31
CA GLY A 469 28.83 2.55 39.20
C GLY A 469 30.04 2.18 40.05
N ALA A 470 30.58 0.98 39.80
CA ALA A 470 31.57 0.29 40.62
C ALA A 470 32.86 -0.02 39.87
N TRP A 471 33.77 -0.68 40.58
CA TRP A 471 35.04 -1.19 40.06
C TRP A 471 34.93 -1.80 38.65
N ASN A 472 33.95 -2.68 38.41
CA ASN A 472 33.79 -3.46 37.18
C ASN A 472 32.74 -2.94 36.18
N GLY A 473 31.99 -1.88 36.49
CA GLY A 473 30.93 -1.41 35.61
C GLY A 473 30.59 0.03 35.92
N ARG A 474 30.73 0.91 34.94
CA ARG A 474 30.60 2.36 35.13
C ARG A 474 29.76 2.97 34.01
N GLY A 475 28.99 3.97 34.39
CA GLY A 475 28.22 4.82 33.49
C GLY A 475 28.62 6.27 33.64
N VAL A 476 28.54 7.00 32.54
CA VAL A 476 28.84 8.44 32.47
C VAL A 476 27.68 9.15 31.79
N LEU A 477 27.17 10.21 32.40
CA LEU A 477 26.32 11.21 31.77
C LEU A 477 27.14 12.48 31.61
N SER A 478 27.32 12.94 30.38
CA SER A 478 28.21 14.06 30.05
C SER A 478 27.46 15.13 29.28
N ILE A 479 27.71 16.40 29.60
CA ILE A 479 27.25 17.55 28.82
C ILE A 479 28.44 18.44 28.45
N SER A 480 28.44 18.94 27.23
CA SER A 480 29.40 19.94 26.75
C SER A 480 29.01 21.32 27.26
N ASN A 481 29.96 22.04 27.85
CA ASN A 481 29.84 23.47 28.15
C ASN A 481 30.30 24.35 26.97
N ASN A 482 30.75 23.75 25.86
CA ASN A 482 31.12 24.50 24.67
C ASN A 482 29.86 25.06 23.98
N THR A 483 29.79 26.37 23.84
CA THR A 483 28.67 27.09 23.21
C THR A 483 28.53 26.82 21.71
N LYS A 484 29.59 26.33 21.05
CA LYS A 484 29.61 25.98 19.62
C LYS A 484 29.13 24.54 19.33
N GLU A 485 29.23 23.65 20.30
CA GLU A 485 28.86 22.24 20.17
C GLU A 485 28.03 21.81 21.37
N ARG A 486 26.71 22.00 21.28
CA ARG A 486 25.75 21.53 22.28
C ARG A 486 25.60 20.02 22.17
N LYS A 487 26.40 19.29 22.93
CA LYS A 487 26.41 17.82 22.96
C LYS A 487 26.07 17.32 24.36
N ALA A 488 25.25 16.28 24.43
CA ALA A 488 25.09 15.45 25.62
C ALA A 488 25.35 14.00 25.22
N ARG A 489 26.01 13.24 26.08
CA ARG A 489 26.41 11.86 25.81
C ARG A 489 26.12 10.98 27.01
N ILE A 490 25.61 9.79 26.75
CA ILE A 490 25.57 8.70 27.73
C ILE A 490 26.59 7.66 27.27
N SER A 491 27.40 7.20 28.22
CA SER A 491 28.41 6.18 27.96
C SER A 491 28.39 5.13 29.06
N GLY A 492 28.77 3.91 28.72
CA GLY A 492 28.86 2.80 29.67
C GLY A 492 29.94 1.80 29.28
N GLY A 493 30.53 1.14 30.28
CA GLY A 493 31.53 0.11 30.03
C GLY A 493 32.23 -0.41 31.29
N THR A 494 33.20 -1.30 31.06
CA THR A 494 33.97 -2.01 32.07
C THR A 494 35.45 -1.66 31.94
N TYR A 495 36.16 -1.52 33.06
CA TYR A 495 37.58 -1.13 33.15
C TYR A 495 38.59 -2.31 33.00
N ASP A 496 38.14 -3.53 32.69
CA ASP A 496 39.03 -4.69 32.59
C ASP A 496 39.71 -4.72 31.21
N ASP A 497 41.03 -4.96 31.15
CA ASP A 497 41.88 -5.11 29.94
C ASP A 497 41.43 -6.26 29.00
N SER A 498 40.29 -6.89 29.29
CA SER A 498 39.73 -8.03 28.61
C SER A 498 38.48 -7.66 27.80
N ASN A 499 38.64 -7.09 26.60
CA ASN A 499 37.64 -7.09 25.51
C ASN A 499 36.14 -6.80 25.84
N TYR A 500 35.83 -6.11 26.95
CA TYR A 500 34.45 -5.74 27.28
C TYR A 500 34.07 -4.43 26.55
N PRO A 501 32.86 -4.32 25.98
CA PRO A 501 32.52 -3.19 25.13
C PRO A 501 32.35 -1.91 25.94
N ILE A 502 33.16 -0.91 25.59
CA ILE A 502 32.94 0.49 25.94
C ILE A 502 32.04 1.06 24.85
N TRP A 503 30.89 1.63 25.23
CA TRP A 503 29.99 2.30 24.29
C TRP A 503 29.73 3.74 24.74
N SER A 504 29.46 4.58 23.76
CA SER A 504 29.11 5.98 23.91
C SER A 504 28.09 6.34 22.84
N GLU A 505 27.00 6.98 23.23
CA GLU A 505 25.99 7.49 22.30
C GLU A 505 25.66 8.95 22.63
N ASP A 506 25.64 9.78 21.59
CA ASP A 506 25.22 11.17 21.69
C ASP A 506 23.68 11.25 21.72
N ILE A 507 23.16 12.03 22.66
CA ILE A 507 21.73 12.32 22.77
C ILE A 507 21.38 13.39 21.73
N ALA A 508 20.50 13.05 20.79
CA ALA A 508 19.97 13.99 19.81
C ALA A 508 19.03 15.03 20.45
N TRP A 509 19.17 16.30 20.05
CA TRP A 509 18.30 17.38 20.47
C TRP A 509 17.19 17.64 19.44
N LYS A 510 16.14 18.38 19.85
CA LYS A 510 15.05 18.80 18.95
C LYS A 510 15.55 19.54 17.70
N SER A 511 16.63 20.31 17.82
CA SER A 511 17.27 20.99 16.68
C SER A 511 17.83 20.02 15.64
N ASP A 512 18.33 18.86 16.08
CA ASP A 512 19.01 17.90 15.21
C ASP A 512 17.99 17.13 14.35
N LEU A 513 16.76 16.96 14.86
CA LEU A 513 15.61 16.42 14.12
C LEU A 513 15.02 17.41 13.10
N THR A 514 15.28 18.71 13.27
CA THR A 514 14.71 19.75 12.40
C THR A 514 15.30 19.71 10.98
N ASN A 515 16.54 19.24 10.84
CA ASN A 515 17.19 19.05 9.54
C ASN A 515 16.96 17.66 8.93
N TYR A 516 16.59 16.66 9.73
CA TYR A 516 16.24 15.32 9.24
C TYR A 516 14.94 15.33 8.42
N TYR A 517 14.06 16.30 8.72
CA TYR A 517 12.91 16.67 7.89
C TYR A 517 13.19 18.01 7.20
N ASN A 518 14.03 18.02 6.17
CA ASN A 518 14.12 19.16 5.24
C ASN A 518 12.76 19.36 4.56
N LYS A 519 11.87 20.10 5.23
CA LYS A 519 10.47 20.31 4.83
C LYS A 519 10.36 20.76 3.37
N SER A 520 11.28 21.61 2.90
CA SER A 520 11.31 22.06 1.51
C SER A 520 11.51 20.93 0.48
N GLN A 521 12.34 19.92 0.75
CA GLN A 521 12.55 18.80 -0.19
C GLN A 521 11.33 17.89 -0.24
N ILE A 522 10.69 17.66 0.91
CA ILE A 522 9.45 16.89 1.02
C ILE A 522 8.32 17.63 0.32
N ASP A 523 8.14 18.92 0.61
CA ASP A 523 7.11 19.76 0.01
C ASP A 523 7.27 19.81 -1.52
N ASN A 524 8.50 19.95 -2.04
CA ASN A 524 8.77 19.89 -3.47
C ASN A 524 8.40 18.54 -4.08
N LYS A 525 8.77 17.43 -3.43
CA LYS A 525 8.44 16.08 -3.93
C LYS A 525 6.92 15.84 -3.91
N THR A 526 6.23 16.30 -2.87
CA THR A 526 4.77 16.23 -2.75
C THR A 526 4.07 17.07 -3.81
N ASN A 527 4.56 18.28 -4.08
CA ASN A 527 4.00 19.14 -5.13
C ASN A 527 4.19 18.53 -6.52
N ASN A 528 5.39 18.01 -6.84
CA ASN A 528 5.65 17.35 -8.12
C ASN A 528 4.74 16.12 -8.33
N LEU A 529 4.58 15.28 -7.29
CA LEU A 529 3.68 14.13 -7.36
C LEU A 529 2.22 14.54 -7.55
N LYS A 530 1.82 15.66 -6.95
CA LYS A 530 0.48 16.21 -7.12
C LYS A 530 0.24 16.68 -8.55
N GLU A 531 1.20 17.41 -9.12
CA GLU A 531 1.13 17.88 -10.52
C GLU A 531 1.06 16.70 -11.51
N GLU A 532 1.88 15.67 -11.30
CA GLU A 532 1.86 14.45 -12.11
C GLU A 532 0.51 13.71 -11.99
N SER A 533 -0.05 13.63 -10.78
CA SER A 533 -1.37 13.05 -10.53
C SER A 533 -2.49 13.80 -11.24
N ASP A 534 -2.46 15.13 -11.21
CA ASP A 534 -3.45 15.98 -11.87
C ASP A 534 -3.35 15.85 -13.41
N SER A 535 -2.14 15.74 -13.96
CA SER A 535 -1.89 15.48 -15.39
C SER A 535 -2.42 14.11 -15.82
N ASN A 536 -2.09 13.05 -15.08
CA ASN A 536 -2.55 11.69 -15.38
C ASN A 536 -4.08 11.59 -15.33
N LYS A 537 -4.72 12.29 -14.39
CA LYS A 537 -6.19 12.36 -14.31
C LYS A 537 -6.81 12.99 -15.56
N ALA A 538 -6.20 14.06 -16.10
CA ALA A 538 -6.66 14.70 -17.33
C ALA A 538 -6.52 13.76 -18.55
N GLU A 539 -5.41 13.03 -18.65
CA GLU A 539 -5.19 12.07 -19.74
C GLU A 539 -6.20 10.90 -19.70
N VAL A 540 -6.48 10.36 -18.52
CA VAL A 540 -7.49 9.30 -18.32
C VAL A 540 -8.88 9.78 -18.74
N LEU A 541 -9.25 11.02 -18.42
CA LEU A 541 -10.52 11.60 -18.86
C LEU A 541 -10.60 11.72 -20.40
N SER A 542 -9.50 12.13 -21.04
CA SER A 542 -9.41 12.20 -22.50
C SER A 542 -9.54 10.83 -23.16
N LEU A 543 -8.84 9.81 -22.63
CA LEU A 543 -8.93 8.43 -23.10
C LEU A 543 -10.35 7.88 -22.95
N ARG A 544 -11.01 8.17 -21.83
CA ARG A 544 -12.39 7.75 -21.62
C ARG A 544 -13.35 8.33 -22.65
N MET A 545 -13.26 9.63 -22.93
CA MET A 545 -14.08 10.26 -23.98
C MET A 545 -13.85 9.64 -25.36
N ARG A 546 -12.60 9.27 -25.68
CA ARG A 546 -12.27 8.58 -26.94
C ARG A 546 -12.88 7.18 -26.99
N CYS A 547 -12.88 6.43 -25.88
CA CYS A 547 -13.52 5.13 -25.79
C CYS A 547 -15.05 5.23 -25.97
N ASP A 548 -15.70 6.18 -25.31
CA ASP A 548 -17.14 6.40 -25.44
C ASP A 548 -17.53 6.76 -26.90
N ASN A 549 -16.69 7.54 -27.58
CA ASN A 549 -16.87 7.84 -29.00
C ASN A 549 -16.71 6.59 -29.88
N LEU A 550 -15.69 5.77 -29.60
CA LEU A 550 -15.46 4.52 -30.32
C LEU A 550 -16.65 3.56 -30.18
N GLU A 551 -17.17 3.41 -28.95
CA GLU A 551 -18.34 2.58 -28.66
C GLU A 551 -19.56 3.03 -29.47
N THR A 552 -19.80 4.34 -29.52
CA THR A 552 -20.88 4.93 -30.32
C THR A 552 -20.72 4.61 -31.81
N ARG A 553 -19.50 4.70 -32.34
CA ARG A 553 -19.20 4.36 -33.74
C ARG A 553 -19.39 2.87 -34.03
N CYS A 554 -19.01 1.99 -33.10
CA CYS A 554 -19.23 0.55 -33.24
C CYS A 554 -20.72 0.20 -33.29
N LYS A 555 -21.54 0.76 -32.39
CA LYS A 555 -23.01 0.59 -32.40
C LYS A 555 -23.64 1.05 -33.72
N THR A 556 -23.13 2.14 -34.28
CA THR A 556 -23.58 2.65 -35.59
C THR A 556 -23.22 1.69 -36.73
N LEU A 557 -22.00 1.14 -36.72
CA LEU A 557 -21.57 0.15 -37.71
C LEU A 557 -22.37 -1.14 -37.62
N GLU A 558 -22.61 -1.63 -36.41
CA GLU A 558 -23.44 -2.80 -36.16
C GLU A 558 -24.84 -2.64 -36.76
N SER A 559 -25.48 -1.48 -36.51
CA SER A 559 -26.79 -1.15 -37.10
C SER A 559 -26.76 -1.14 -38.63
N ARG A 560 -25.69 -0.62 -39.24
CA ARG A 560 -25.51 -0.62 -40.71
C ARG A 560 -25.34 -2.03 -41.25
N CYS A 561 -24.59 -2.89 -40.56
CA CYS A 561 -24.41 -4.29 -40.95
C CYS A 561 -25.75 -5.04 -40.93
N SER A 562 -26.54 -4.92 -39.86
CA SER A 562 -27.86 -5.55 -39.78
C SER A 562 -28.81 -5.07 -40.90
N SER A 563 -28.73 -3.78 -41.27
CA SER A 563 -29.49 -3.26 -42.41
C SER A 563 -29.05 -3.87 -43.74
N LEU A 564 -27.74 -4.07 -43.95
CA LEU A 564 -27.20 -4.68 -45.16
C LEU A 564 -27.57 -6.17 -45.24
N GLU A 565 -27.51 -6.90 -44.13
CA GLU A 565 -27.96 -8.30 -44.04
C GLU A 565 -29.44 -8.43 -44.42
N THR A 566 -30.27 -7.52 -43.93
CA THR A 566 -31.71 -7.47 -44.28
C THR A 566 -31.90 -7.24 -45.78
N GLN A 567 -31.18 -6.29 -46.37
CA GLN A 567 -31.24 -6.02 -47.81
C GLN A 567 -30.78 -7.22 -48.64
N LEU A 568 -29.71 -7.89 -48.22
CA LEU A 568 -29.20 -9.08 -48.89
C LEU A 568 -30.23 -10.22 -48.88
N ALA A 569 -30.89 -10.45 -47.74
CA ALA A 569 -31.94 -11.46 -47.63
C ALA A 569 -33.12 -11.18 -48.57
N VAL A 570 -33.54 -9.91 -48.69
CA VAL A 570 -34.59 -9.49 -49.64
C VAL A 570 -34.16 -9.77 -51.09
N LEU A 571 -32.93 -9.40 -51.46
CA LEU A 571 -32.38 -9.63 -52.79
C LEU A 571 -32.29 -11.12 -53.15
N GLN A 572 -31.83 -11.94 -52.20
CA GLN A 572 -31.81 -13.40 -52.35
C GLN A 572 -33.23 -13.96 -52.56
N GLY A 573 -34.22 -13.48 -51.80
CA GLY A 573 -35.62 -13.86 -51.98
C GLY A 573 -36.18 -13.46 -53.36
N GLN A 574 -35.87 -12.25 -53.83
CA GLN A 574 -36.25 -11.79 -55.16
C GLN A 574 -35.61 -12.64 -56.27
N MET A 575 -34.31 -12.95 -56.14
CA MET A 575 -33.59 -13.80 -57.10
C MET A 575 -34.14 -15.23 -57.12
N ALA A 576 -34.40 -15.82 -55.97
CA ALA A 576 -35.02 -17.15 -55.88
C ALA A 576 -36.42 -17.16 -56.52
N ASN A 577 -37.20 -16.09 -56.33
CA ASN A 577 -38.50 -15.93 -56.98
C ASN A 577 -38.35 -15.86 -58.51
N LEU A 578 -37.37 -15.11 -59.01
CA LEU A 578 -37.10 -15.00 -60.44
C LEU A 578 -36.67 -16.35 -61.04
N LEU A 579 -35.72 -17.04 -60.40
CA LEU A 579 -35.22 -18.35 -60.84
C LEU A 579 -36.29 -19.46 -60.78
N SER A 580 -37.27 -19.34 -59.87
CA SER A 580 -38.41 -20.27 -59.87
C SER A 580 -39.36 -20.04 -61.04
N LYS A 581 -39.37 -18.83 -61.63
CA LYS A 581 -40.24 -18.44 -62.75
C LYS A 581 -39.56 -18.53 -64.11
N ILE A 582 -38.24 -18.39 -64.18
CA ILE A 582 -37.47 -18.35 -65.43
C ILE A 582 -36.23 -19.24 -65.29
N SER A 583 -36.03 -20.12 -66.26
CA SER A 583 -34.83 -20.96 -66.39
C SER A 583 -34.20 -20.71 -67.76
N VAL A 584 -32.93 -20.35 -67.80
CA VAL A 584 -32.17 -20.12 -69.05
C VAL A 584 -31.12 -21.22 -69.19
N GLY A 585 -31.28 -22.06 -70.20
CA GLY A 585 -30.30 -23.06 -70.64
C GLY A 585 -29.51 -22.58 -71.85
N SER A 586 -28.52 -23.38 -72.28
CA SER A 586 -27.64 -23.04 -73.42
C SER A 586 -28.37 -22.94 -74.77
N LYS A 587 -29.58 -23.49 -74.89
CA LYS A 587 -30.39 -23.48 -76.12
C LYS A 587 -31.89 -23.20 -75.88
N GLU A 588 -32.29 -22.91 -74.64
CA GLU A 588 -33.70 -22.73 -74.28
C GLU A 588 -33.89 -21.70 -73.18
N VAL A 589 -34.99 -20.94 -73.24
CA VAL A 589 -35.50 -20.12 -72.13
C VAL A 589 -36.87 -20.66 -71.76
N VAL A 590 -37.01 -21.13 -70.52
CA VAL A 590 -38.24 -21.72 -70.00
C VAL A 590 -38.86 -20.78 -68.99
N ILE A 591 -40.03 -20.25 -69.32
CA ILE A 591 -40.84 -19.43 -68.40
C ILE A 591 -41.93 -20.31 -67.81
N LYS A 592 -41.86 -20.54 -66.50
CA LYS A 592 -42.77 -21.41 -65.72
C LYS A 592 -44.03 -20.68 -65.24
N ALA A 593 -44.17 -19.39 -65.59
CA ALA A 593 -45.28 -18.52 -65.28
C ALA A 593 -45.79 -17.82 -66.57
N ASN A 594 -46.77 -16.92 -66.46
CA ASN A 594 -47.27 -16.17 -67.62
C ASN A 594 -46.23 -15.17 -68.12
N LEU A 595 -45.88 -15.24 -69.42
CA LEU A 595 -45.13 -14.19 -70.12
C LEU A 595 -46.10 -13.14 -70.67
N LEU A 596 -45.99 -11.91 -70.17
CA LEU A 596 -46.71 -10.76 -70.71
C LEU A 596 -45.69 -9.81 -71.36
N VAL A 597 -45.78 -9.61 -72.67
CA VAL A 597 -44.98 -8.61 -73.40
C VAL A 597 -45.86 -7.38 -73.58
N LYS A 598 -45.50 -6.27 -72.91
CA LYS A 598 -46.11 -4.96 -73.12
C LYS A 598 -45.16 -4.12 -73.97
N GLU A 599 -45.68 -3.58 -75.08
CA GLU A 599 -44.95 -2.66 -75.97
C GLU A 599 -43.75 -3.28 -76.71
N GLY A 600 -43.75 -4.59 -76.97
CA GLY A 600 -42.71 -5.29 -77.73
C GLY A 600 -43.20 -6.56 -78.43
N ASN A 601 -42.37 -7.12 -79.31
CA ASN A 601 -42.64 -8.35 -80.08
C ASN A 601 -41.70 -9.48 -79.65
N ILE A 602 -42.14 -10.73 -79.78
CA ILE A 602 -41.25 -11.91 -79.72
C ILE A 602 -40.79 -12.18 -81.16
N GLN A 603 -39.51 -11.93 -81.45
CA GLN A 603 -38.88 -12.25 -82.73
C GLN A 603 -38.15 -13.60 -82.63
N ASN A 604 -38.49 -14.54 -83.50
CA ASN A 604 -37.78 -15.81 -83.63
C ASN A 604 -37.07 -15.86 -84.98
N TYR A 605 -35.77 -16.16 -84.98
CA TYR A 605 -34.93 -16.21 -86.17
C TYR A 605 -34.62 -17.67 -86.51
N TRP A 606 -35.28 -18.23 -87.52
CA TRP A 606 -35.03 -19.58 -88.00
C TRP A 606 -34.76 -19.52 -89.50
N GLY A 607 -33.56 -19.95 -89.94
CA GLY A 607 -33.29 -20.19 -91.36
C GLY A 607 -33.22 -18.93 -92.24
N GLY A 608 -33.00 -17.75 -91.66
CA GLY A 608 -32.80 -16.51 -92.42
C GLY A 608 -34.06 -15.66 -92.63
N THR A 609 -35.18 -15.99 -91.97
CA THR A 609 -36.42 -15.21 -92.03
C THR A 609 -36.98 -14.99 -90.62
N ASP A 610 -37.44 -13.77 -90.32
CA ASP A 610 -38.10 -13.45 -89.07
C ASP A 610 -39.48 -14.12 -88.99
N GLN A 611 -39.73 -14.89 -87.93
CA GLN A 611 -41.06 -15.40 -87.62
C GLN A 611 -41.72 -14.52 -86.57
N TYR A 612 -42.91 -13.99 -86.89
CA TYR A 612 -43.70 -13.13 -86.01
C TYR A 612 -44.97 -13.86 -85.54
N VAL A 613 -45.20 -13.91 -84.22
CA VAL A 613 -46.46 -14.39 -83.64
C VAL A 613 -47.32 -13.19 -83.29
N SER A 614 -48.38 -12.94 -84.07
CA SER A 614 -49.36 -11.88 -83.79
C SER A 614 -50.56 -12.46 -83.03
N TYR A 615 -50.88 -11.86 -81.88
CA TYR A 615 -52.13 -12.12 -81.16
C TYR A 615 -53.09 -10.95 -81.38
N SER A 616 -54.26 -11.20 -81.97
CA SER A 616 -55.26 -10.14 -82.14
C SER A 616 -55.83 -9.73 -80.78
N PRO A 617 -56.02 -8.44 -80.51
CA PRO A 617 -56.78 -8.01 -79.35
C PRO A 617 -58.26 -8.36 -79.60
N PHE A 618 -58.87 -9.03 -78.62
CA PHE A 618 -60.30 -9.38 -78.48
C PHE A 618 -60.81 -10.69 -79.11
N GLY A 619 -61.01 -11.69 -78.25
CA GLY A 619 -62.25 -12.47 -78.23
C GLY A 619 -62.38 -13.72 -79.12
N LYS A 620 -61.44 -14.03 -80.02
CA LYS A 620 -61.45 -15.32 -80.74
C LYS A 620 -60.12 -16.06 -80.62
N ARG A 621 -60.19 -17.31 -80.13
CA ARG A 621 -59.07 -18.25 -79.99
C ARG A 621 -58.53 -18.67 -81.37
N ARG A 622 -57.65 -17.90 -82.01
CA ARG A 622 -56.69 -18.37 -83.03
C ARG A 622 -55.50 -17.41 -83.12
N GLY A 623 -54.35 -17.78 -82.54
CA GLY A 623 -53.08 -17.21 -83.00
C GLY A 623 -52.77 -17.78 -84.38
N GLN A 624 -52.41 -16.94 -85.33
CA GLN A 624 -51.97 -17.38 -86.66
C GLN A 624 -50.45 -17.29 -86.72
N PHE A 625 -49.80 -18.41 -87.06
CA PHE A 625 -48.40 -18.43 -87.43
C PHE A 625 -48.27 -17.99 -88.88
N GLY A 626 -47.50 -16.93 -89.12
CA GLY A 626 -47.24 -16.42 -90.45
C GLY A 626 -45.80 -15.98 -90.61
N ILE A 627 -45.35 -15.96 -91.85
CA ILE A 627 -44.01 -15.57 -92.27
C ILE A 627 -44.16 -14.25 -93.03
N TYR A 628 -43.31 -13.27 -92.73
CA TYR A 628 -43.23 -12.06 -93.54
C TYR A 628 -42.31 -12.36 -94.73
N ASP A 629 -42.85 -12.25 -95.94
CA ASP A 629 -42.11 -12.42 -97.20
C ASP A 629 -42.46 -11.25 -98.12
N ASP A 630 -41.46 -10.64 -98.75
CA ASP A 630 -41.58 -9.51 -99.68
C ASP A 630 -42.51 -8.36 -99.21
N GLY A 631 -42.38 -7.96 -97.94
CA GLY A 631 -43.17 -6.87 -97.34
C GLY A 631 -44.62 -7.21 -96.98
N SER A 632 -45.05 -8.46 -97.17
CA SER A 632 -46.42 -8.93 -96.94
C SER A 632 -46.47 -10.06 -95.90
N PHE A 633 -47.50 -10.07 -95.03
CA PHE A 633 -47.69 -11.11 -94.01
C PHE A 633 -48.45 -12.31 -94.59
N HIS A 634 -47.82 -13.48 -94.65
CA HIS A 634 -48.41 -14.72 -95.15
C HIS A 634 -48.72 -15.69 -94.01
N THR A 635 -49.99 -16.00 -93.77
CA THR A 635 -50.40 -17.01 -92.77
C THR A 635 -50.56 -18.39 -93.43
N GLY A 636 -49.94 -19.42 -92.87
CA GLY A 636 -50.20 -20.80 -93.27
C GLY A 636 -51.63 -21.21 -92.91
N ARG A 637 -52.38 -21.78 -93.86
CA ARG A 637 -53.63 -22.49 -93.59
C ARG A 637 -53.35 -23.97 -93.40
#